data_AF-A0A957JLQ7-F1
#
_entry.id   AF-A0A957JLQ7-F1
#
_cell.length_a   1.000
_cell.length_b   1.000
_cell.length_c   1.000
_cell.angle_alpha   90.00
_cell.angle_beta   90.00
_cell.angle_gamma   90.00
#
_symmetry.space_group_name_H-M   'P 1'
#
loop_
_entity.id
_entity.type
_entity.pdbx_description
1 polymer ?
#
loop_
_entity_poly.entity_id
_entity_poly.type
_entity_poly.pdbx_seq_one_letter_code
_entity_poly.pdbx_strand_id
1 'polypeptide(L)'
;MKYKPFLFCSRYTKIIQATLAALLLLNLLAPAAHAWKITTHVYFADIVLADALDNGKVTIHRVDYASGAILGEIGEYAVDPDILAVLQSNAAQYRAGTIGPDAYPDILTGQMVIHPAPSQTNIQHGSDAWLRYLWEQAESDAYRNDPAVKAFVVGFLTHAAGDIYGHTFVNNFTGEPFTYDPIENAVKHVLLEDYIDKRLPQDALDAAFFAPEHMNINGINSDFIYRTMVDARPGTVLDSQLLKKDSSSTIASIPRIFSTIRADLQQDIEGSNCRSWDLVCKAEREYKRAWRNDIDDGLRVWPQTSHRIIVKLVFNVEREAKIGEAVDIGKGYAIDHLISMAGVPDIIPILIDIVSIINGIIPEFIQKIIREYVDELIDKMLIEAIGMTKEQLREFLTSPEHWFDVAMDSGAGEDVTLERFNREYLHISDTGYNNPDEPFDYHLVPAAYNTVTLSKLTLLSQAEVNRLLRDLGSNVRLEQPNIMLGFAFTLDGDNQWLDGMVLAQDRPVYEQIFMRQPREHPPAAANAATPLAAARTAQHHAFLPVVSTPAAATLCFGKPATIVGTEGDDVIMGTPGNDVIVGNGGNDVIFGGEGDDYICGGAGNDDLQGNQGRDFVQGNTGDDIVRGGQGNDVLHGGQDNDTIYGGKGDDKIYGGKGDDIIDGMEGYNLVFAGEGNDSCVPNIGNFECEN
;
A
#
# COMPACT_ATOMS: atom_id res chain seq x y z
N MET A 1 29.91 24.32 43.30
CA MET A 1 29.62 23.66 42.02
C MET A 1 28.54 24.48 41.33
N LYS A 2 28.93 25.23 40.29
CA LYS A 2 28.04 26.13 39.57
C LYS A 2 27.33 25.32 38.48
N TYR A 3 26.01 25.23 38.58
CA TYR A 3 25.15 24.87 37.47
C TYR A 3 25.38 25.85 36.32
N LYS A 4 25.70 25.30 35.14
CA LYS A 4 25.62 25.94 33.82
C LYS A 4 25.82 24.84 32.76
N PRO A 5 25.15 24.93 31.60
CA PRO A 5 23.72 24.66 31.43
C PRO A 5 23.49 23.60 30.34
N PHE A 6 22.32 22.96 30.38
CA PHE A 6 21.44 22.67 29.24
C PHE A 6 22.00 22.98 27.83
N LEU A 7 22.98 22.20 27.37
CA LEU A 7 23.47 22.20 25.98
C LEU A 7 23.05 20.92 25.25
N PHE A 8 22.09 20.20 25.82
CA PHE A 8 21.46 19.00 25.26
C PHE A 8 20.13 19.30 24.57
N CYS A 9 19.75 20.58 24.40
CA CYS A 9 18.37 20.94 24.09
C CYS A 9 17.91 20.55 22.68
N SER A 10 18.72 20.65 21.61
CA SER A 10 18.19 20.44 20.25
C SER A 10 17.94 18.98 19.85
N ARG A 11 18.70 18.02 20.39
CA ARG A 11 18.48 16.58 20.15
C ARG A 11 17.35 16.03 21.03
N TYR A 12 17.16 16.54 22.24
CA TYR A 12 16.05 16.17 23.11
C TYR A 12 14.71 16.72 22.63
N THR A 13 14.69 17.86 21.90
CA THR A 13 13.48 18.31 21.20
C THR A 13 12.99 17.26 20.20
N LYS A 14 13.89 16.59 19.46
CA LYS A 14 13.52 15.51 18.54
C LYS A 14 12.99 14.27 19.25
N ILE A 15 13.53 13.93 20.43
CA ILE A 15 13.09 12.78 21.22
C ILE A 15 11.74 13.08 21.87
N ILE A 16 11.56 14.26 22.46
CA ILE A 16 10.29 14.71 23.02
C ILE A 16 9.24 14.85 21.91
N GLN A 17 9.61 15.36 20.74
CA GLN A 17 8.76 15.38 19.54
C GLN A 17 8.46 13.97 19.05
N ALA A 18 9.40 13.02 19.10
CA ALA A 18 9.17 11.63 18.71
C ALA A 18 8.28 10.89 19.73
N THR A 19 8.40 11.17 21.03
CA THR A 19 7.53 10.62 22.07
C THR A 19 6.14 11.26 22.01
N LEU A 20 6.03 12.57 21.78
CA LEU A 20 4.75 13.25 21.54
C LEU A 20 4.12 12.84 20.20
N ALA A 21 4.91 12.65 19.14
CA ALA A 21 4.46 12.15 17.86
C ALA A 21 4.04 10.70 17.98
N ALA A 22 4.78 9.83 18.69
CA ALA A 22 4.38 8.45 18.97
C ALA A 22 3.10 8.38 19.82
N LEU A 23 2.93 9.28 20.79
CA LEU A 23 1.70 9.41 21.58
C LEU A 23 0.53 9.99 20.77
N LEU A 24 0.78 10.89 19.81
CA LEU A 24 -0.23 11.35 18.85
C LEU A 24 -0.55 10.26 17.82
N LEU A 25 0.45 9.52 17.34
CA LEU A 25 0.35 8.41 16.38
C LEU A 25 -0.38 7.22 16.97
N LEU A 26 -0.16 6.91 18.24
CA LEU A 26 -0.93 5.92 19.00
C LEU A 26 -2.42 6.33 19.14
N ASN A 27 -2.73 7.64 19.10
CA ASN A 27 -4.11 8.14 19.04
C ASN A 27 -4.64 8.26 17.60
N LEU A 28 -3.76 8.35 16.60
CA LEU A 28 -4.04 8.28 15.16
C LEU A 28 -3.95 6.85 14.63
N LEU A 29 -3.90 5.81 15.47
CA LEU A 29 -3.91 4.40 15.03
C LEU A 29 -5.24 3.98 14.35
N ALA A 30 -6.19 4.90 14.23
CA ALA A 30 -7.51 4.64 13.65
C ALA A 30 -7.50 4.38 12.13
N PRO A 31 -6.63 4.99 11.28
CA PRO A 31 -6.66 4.71 9.84
C PRO A 31 -5.74 3.56 9.40
N ALA A 32 -4.64 3.28 10.11
CA ALA A 32 -3.61 2.32 9.65
C ALA A 32 -3.88 0.85 10.01
N ALA A 33 -4.61 0.60 11.10
CA ALA A 33 -4.86 -0.76 11.58
C ALA A 33 -6.00 -1.50 10.87
N HIS A 34 -6.45 -1.01 9.70
CA HIS A 34 -7.71 -1.45 9.13
C HIS A 34 -7.68 -1.74 7.62
N ALA A 35 -6.50 -1.89 7.00
CA ALA A 35 -6.49 -2.58 5.70
C ALA A 35 -6.76 -4.08 5.96
N TRP A 36 -7.71 -4.70 5.26
CA TRP A 36 -8.25 -6.07 5.44
C TRP A 36 -8.23 -6.50 6.89
N LYS A 37 -9.34 -6.35 7.61
CA LYS A 37 -9.50 -6.97 8.93
C LYS A 37 -8.89 -8.36 8.90
N ILE A 38 -7.78 -8.51 9.62
CA ILE A 38 -6.80 -9.59 9.48
C ILE A 38 -7.47 -10.97 9.62
N THR A 39 -8.60 -11.00 10.33
CA THR A 39 -9.57 -12.10 10.38
C THR A 39 -9.89 -12.74 9.03
N THR A 40 -10.02 -11.98 7.94
CA THR A 40 -10.23 -12.51 6.59
C THR A 40 -9.00 -13.30 6.09
N HIS A 41 -7.79 -12.80 6.30
CA HIS A 41 -6.56 -13.54 5.97
C HIS A 41 -6.41 -14.80 6.81
N VAL A 42 -6.74 -14.75 8.11
CA VAL A 42 -6.70 -15.94 8.95
C VAL A 42 -7.77 -16.96 8.53
N TYR A 43 -8.97 -16.51 8.13
CA TYR A 43 -10.00 -17.40 7.59
C TYR A 43 -9.51 -18.16 6.35
N PHE A 44 -8.92 -17.47 5.38
CA PHE A 44 -8.36 -18.12 4.19
C PHE A 44 -7.17 -19.01 4.51
N ALA A 45 -6.30 -18.59 5.44
CA ALA A 45 -5.20 -19.41 5.92
C ALA A 45 -5.69 -20.70 6.59
N ASP A 46 -6.82 -20.66 7.31
CA ASP A 46 -7.39 -21.85 7.95
C ASP A 46 -8.07 -22.79 6.95
N ILE A 47 -8.67 -22.27 5.88
CA ILE A 47 -9.11 -23.10 4.75
C ILE A 47 -7.91 -23.87 4.16
N VAL A 48 -6.81 -23.16 3.94
CA VAL A 48 -5.57 -23.73 3.39
C VAL A 48 -4.96 -24.75 4.36
N LEU A 49 -4.94 -24.43 5.66
CA LEU A 49 -4.45 -25.30 6.72
C LEU A 49 -5.31 -26.56 6.85
N ALA A 50 -6.64 -26.43 6.81
CA ALA A 50 -7.56 -27.55 6.90
C ALA A 50 -7.36 -28.54 5.73
N ASP A 51 -7.27 -28.03 4.51
CA ASP A 51 -6.98 -28.84 3.31
C ASP A 51 -5.63 -29.58 3.49
N ALA A 52 -4.57 -28.84 3.83
CA ALA A 52 -3.24 -29.39 4.04
C ALA A 52 -3.17 -30.46 5.15
N LEU A 53 -3.88 -30.27 6.26
CA LEU A 53 -3.79 -31.12 7.44
C LEU A 53 -4.71 -32.34 7.39
N ASP A 54 -5.80 -32.32 6.60
CA ASP A 54 -6.77 -33.42 6.55
C ASP A 54 -6.11 -34.73 6.07
N ASN A 55 -5.42 -34.68 4.93
CA ASN A 55 -4.78 -35.85 4.34
C ASN A 55 -3.32 -35.62 3.88
N GLY A 56 -2.72 -34.47 4.21
CA GLY A 56 -1.36 -34.11 3.79
C GLY A 56 -1.27 -33.68 2.32
N LYS A 57 -2.40 -33.31 1.70
CA LYS A 57 -2.46 -32.86 0.31
C LYS A 57 -3.31 -31.60 0.22
N VAL A 58 -3.21 -30.92 -0.91
CA VAL A 58 -4.12 -29.83 -1.28
C VAL A 58 -4.81 -30.16 -2.60
N THR A 59 -6.07 -29.78 -2.70
CA THR A 59 -6.87 -29.97 -3.91
C THR A 59 -6.83 -28.71 -4.75
N ILE A 60 -6.45 -28.87 -6.03
CA ILE A 60 -6.42 -27.77 -7.02
C ILE A 60 -7.52 -28.01 -8.05
N HIS A 61 -8.35 -26.99 -8.27
CA HIS A 61 -9.45 -27.04 -9.20
C HIS A 61 -9.13 -26.31 -10.50
N ARG A 62 -9.77 -26.80 -11.57
CA ARG A 62 -9.82 -26.12 -12.85
C ARG A 62 -10.95 -25.10 -12.83
N VAL A 63 -10.69 -23.92 -13.36
CA VAL A 63 -11.68 -22.84 -13.50
C VAL A 63 -11.85 -22.43 -14.96
N ASP A 64 -13.02 -21.92 -15.28
CA ASP A 64 -13.23 -21.07 -16.45
C ASP A 64 -12.84 -19.65 -16.08
N TYR A 65 -11.71 -19.18 -16.62
CA TYR A 65 -11.12 -17.89 -16.27
C TYR A 65 -12.11 -16.73 -16.39
N ALA A 66 -12.90 -16.68 -17.46
CA ALA A 66 -13.77 -15.54 -17.77
C ALA A 66 -15.04 -15.49 -16.92
N SER A 67 -15.67 -16.64 -16.63
CA SER A 67 -16.89 -16.71 -15.83
C SER A 67 -16.64 -16.92 -14.33
N GLY A 68 -15.42 -17.29 -13.94
CA GLY A 68 -15.10 -17.69 -12.56
C GLY A 68 -15.68 -19.05 -12.17
N ALA A 69 -16.27 -19.81 -13.10
CA ALA A 69 -16.89 -21.08 -12.77
C ALA A 69 -15.84 -22.17 -12.47
N ILE A 70 -15.96 -22.85 -11.33
CA ILE A 70 -15.16 -24.04 -11.03
C ILE A 70 -15.65 -25.21 -11.88
N LEU A 71 -14.79 -25.73 -12.75
CA LEU A 71 -15.12 -26.78 -13.73
C LEU A 71 -14.90 -28.21 -13.18
N GLY A 72 -14.13 -28.36 -12.11
CA GLY A 72 -13.84 -29.64 -11.47
C GLY A 72 -12.41 -29.71 -10.92
N GLU A 73 -12.06 -30.83 -10.32
CA GLU A 73 -10.71 -31.06 -9.78
C GLU A 73 -9.70 -31.36 -10.91
N ILE A 74 -8.51 -30.78 -10.81
CA ILE A 74 -7.35 -31.20 -11.61
C ILE A 74 -6.70 -32.41 -10.94
N GLY A 75 -6.54 -32.33 -9.61
CA GLY A 75 -6.04 -33.41 -8.78
C GLY A 75 -5.63 -32.96 -7.39
N GLU A 76 -5.19 -33.94 -6.60
CA GLU A 76 -4.58 -33.73 -5.29
C GLU A 76 -3.05 -33.72 -5.40
N TYR A 77 -2.42 -32.77 -4.72
CA TYR A 77 -0.99 -32.54 -4.72
C TYR A 77 -0.45 -32.61 -3.30
N ALA A 78 0.65 -33.35 -3.10
CA ALA A 78 1.18 -33.55 -1.76
C ALA A 78 1.79 -32.25 -1.21
N VAL A 79 1.41 -31.90 0.01
CA VAL A 79 2.08 -30.83 0.76
C VAL A 79 3.54 -31.24 0.99
N ASP A 80 4.45 -30.28 0.89
CA ASP A 80 5.86 -30.52 1.19
C ASP A 80 5.98 -31.12 2.61
N PRO A 81 6.63 -32.29 2.79
CA PRO A 81 6.65 -32.97 4.08
C PRO A 81 7.25 -32.14 5.22
N ASP A 82 8.21 -31.27 4.92
CA ASP A 82 8.82 -30.40 5.92
C ASP A 82 7.86 -29.28 6.32
N ILE A 83 7.11 -28.73 5.35
CA ILE A 83 6.05 -27.74 5.61
C ILE A 83 4.90 -28.38 6.39
N LEU A 84 4.45 -29.58 6.00
CA LEU A 84 3.36 -30.29 6.67
C LEU A 84 3.67 -30.55 8.14
N ALA A 85 4.88 -31.03 8.45
CA ALA A 85 5.31 -31.29 9.82
C ALA A 85 5.35 -30.01 10.67
N VAL A 86 5.77 -28.90 10.06
CA VAL A 86 5.79 -27.58 10.70
C VAL A 86 4.37 -27.09 10.99
N LEU A 87 3.45 -27.15 10.02
CA LEU A 87 2.06 -26.73 10.19
C LEU A 87 1.32 -27.53 11.26
N GLN A 88 1.56 -28.85 11.33
CA GLN A 88 0.99 -29.73 12.37
C GLN A 88 1.39 -29.34 13.80
N SER A 89 2.59 -28.80 13.97
CA SER A 89 3.18 -28.53 15.29
C SER A 89 3.18 -27.05 15.68
N ASN A 90 2.98 -26.13 14.72
CA ASN A 90 3.13 -24.69 14.92
C ASN A 90 2.00 -23.88 14.23
N ALA A 91 0.78 -24.40 14.22
CA ALA A 91 -0.39 -23.72 13.65
C ALA A 91 -0.60 -22.29 14.23
N ALA A 92 -0.31 -22.08 15.51
CA ALA A 92 -0.44 -20.76 16.13
C ALA A 92 0.54 -19.73 15.57
N GLN A 93 1.78 -20.16 15.25
CA GLN A 93 2.79 -19.32 14.64
C GLN A 93 2.52 -19.11 13.15
N TYR A 94 1.95 -20.11 12.45
CA TYR A 94 1.44 -19.93 11.08
C TYR A 94 0.39 -18.83 11.04
N ARG A 95 -0.62 -18.87 11.93
CA ARG A 95 -1.62 -17.79 12.02
C ARG A 95 -1.01 -16.45 12.46
N ALA A 96 -0.06 -16.45 13.41
CA ALA A 96 0.68 -15.24 13.74
C ALA A 96 1.51 -14.70 12.56
N GLY A 97 1.93 -15.56 11.63
CA GLY A 97 2.51 -15.17 10.36
C GLY A 97 1.50 -14.49 9.44
N THR A 98 0.27 -14.99 9.40
CA THR A 98 -0.81 -14.44 8.56
C THR A 98 -1.32 -13.08 9.03
N ILE A 99 -1.02 -12.68 10.27
CA ILE A 99 -1.23 -11.30 10.73
C ILE A 99 0.00 -10.42 10.52
N GLY A 100 1.11 -11.04 10.14
CA GLY A 100 2.43 -10.48 10.25
C GLY A 100 2.62 -9.20 9.44
N PRO A 101 2.11 -9.10 8.21
CA PRO A 101 2.27 -7.89 7.40
C PRO A 101 1.63 -6.65 8.01
N ASP A 102 0.45 -6.76 8.62
CA ASP A 102 -0.19 -5.64 9.32
C ASP A 102 0.34 -5.39 10.72
N ALA A 103 1.16 -6.31 11.26
CA ALA A 103 1.67 -6.25 12.62
C ALA A 103 3.18 -5.95 12.70
N TYR A 104 3.94 -6.28 11.66
CA TYR A 104 5.40 -6.27 11.63
C TYR A 104 5.90 -5.74 10.28
N PRO A 105 6.92 -4.86 10.27
CA PRO A 105 7.75 -4.42 11.40
C PRO A 105 7.03 -3.54 12.43
N ASP A 106 5.93 -2.93 12.02
CA ASP A 106 5.13 -1.98 12.79
C ASP A 106 3.74 -1.89 12.15
N ILE A 107 2.72 -1.60 12.94
CA ILE A 107 1.30 -1.44 12.52
C ILE A 107 1.14 -0.26 11.53
N LEU A 108 2.08 0.68 11.53
CA LEU A 108 2.00 1.90 10.72
C LEU A 108 2.59 1.75 9.31
N THR A 109 3.55 0.85 9.16
CA THR A 109 4.33 0.72 7.90
C THR A 109 4.31 -0.72 7.38
N GLY A 110 3.65 -1.63 8.09
CA GLY A 110 3.54 -3.04 7.74
C GLY A 110 2.87 -3.26 6.38
N GLN A 111 1.81 -2.52 6.06
CA GLN A 111 1.13 -2.61 4.76
C GLN A 111 2.03 -2.17 3.59
N MET A 112 2.90 -1.18 3.81
CA MET A 112 3.87 -0.72 2.80
C MET A 112 4.86 -1.82 2.38
N VAL A 113 4.97 -2.89 3.16
CA VAL A 113 5.89 -3.99 2.94
C VAL A 113 5.33 -5.02 1.95
N ILE A 114 4.02 -5.00 1.66
CA ILE A 114 3.37 -6.01 0.81
C ILE A 114 2.71 -5.45 -0.44
N HIS A 115 2.35 -4.17 -0.48
CA HIS A 115 1.93 -3.57 -1.74
C HIS A 115 3.01 -3.77 -2.81
N PRO A 116 2.69 -4.47 -3.92
CA PRO A 116 3.58 -4.49 -5.06
C PRO A 116 3.80 -3.05 -5.48
N ALA A 117 5.01 -2.53 -5.25
CA ALA A 117 5.45 -1.37 -6.00
C ALA A 117 5.30 -1.75 -7.48
N PRO A 118 4.82 -0.85 -8.36
CA PRO A 118 4.72 -1.14 -9.79
C PRO A 118 6.06 -1.72 -10.20
N SER A 119 6.03 -2.97 -10.67
CA SER A 119 7.18 -3.85 -10.87
C SER A 119 8.19 -3.17 -11.78
N GLN A 120 9.04 -2.30 -11.22
CA GLN A 120 10.10 -1.69 -11.97
C GLN A 120 11.06 -2.83 -12.28
N THR A 121 11.38 -2.96 -13.56
CA THR A 121 12.16 -4.04 -14.18
C THR A 121 13.59 -4.20 -13.62
N ASN A 122 13.92 -3.55 -12.50
CA ASN A 122 15.14 -3.71 -11.71
C ASN A 122 14.80 -4.10 -10.26
N ILE A 123 14.98 -5.40 -9.98
CA ILE A 123 14.68 -6.17 -8.76
C ILE A 123 15.56 -5.74 -7.55
N GLN A 124 15.53 -4.48 -7.12
CA GLN A 124 16.33 -4.02 -5.98
C GLN A 124 15.53 -3.44 -4.81
N HIS A 125 14.23 -3.19 -4.95
CA HIS A 125 13.38 -2.56 -3.92
C HIS A 125 11.92 -3.09 -4.00
N GLY A 126 11.13 -2.96 -2.93
CA GLY A 126 9.68 -3.28 -2.91
C GLY A 126 9.29 -4.56 -2.14
N SER A 127 8.00 -4.91 -2.17
CA SER A 127 7.41 -6.04 -1.44
C SER A 127 8.01 -7.40 -1.82
N ASP A 128 8.29 -7.61 -3.10
CA ASP A 128 8.95 -8.83 -3.59
C ASP A 128 10.33 -9.06 -2.96
N ALA A 129 11.10 -7.98 -2.78
CA ALA A 129 12.41 -8.04 -2.18
C ALA A 129 12.31 -8.42 -0.69
N TRP A 130 11.26 -7.97 -0.01
CA TRP A 130 10.99 -8.35 1.37
C TRP A 130 10.54 -9.79 1.52
N LEU A 131 9.54 -10.23 0.76
CA LEU A 131 9.04 -11.61 0.83
C LEU A 131 10.19 -12.60 0.53
N ARG A 132 11.06 -12.25 -0.43
CA ARG A 132 12.28 -13.01 -0.70
C ARG A 132 13.25 -12.99 0.47
N TYR A 133 13.53 -11.82 1.03
CA TYR A 133 14.42 -11.69 2.18
C TYR A 133 13.92 -12.52 3.39
N LEU A 134 12.63 -12.49 3.69
CA LEU A 134 12.02 -13.30 4.75
C LEU A 134 12.21 -14.80 4.49
N TRP A 135 11.92 -15.25 3.26
CA TRP A 135 12.11 -16.64 2.87
C TRP A 135 13.58 -17.07 3.01
N GLU A 136 14.52 -16.24 2.52
CA GLU A 136 15.96 -16.50 2.63
C GLU A 136 16.43 -16.52 4.09
N GLN A 137 15.91 -15.66 4.96
CA GLN A 137 16.22 -15.71 6.39
C GLN A 137 15.69 -17.00 7.02
N ALA A 138 14.45 -17.40 6.74
CA ALA A 138 13.89 -18.65 7.25
C ALA A 138 14.71 -19.89 6.81
N GLU A 139 15.25 -19.87 5.59
CA GLU A 139 16.06 -20.97 5.04
C GLU A 139 17.57 -20.84 5.35
N SER A 140 17.99 -19.78 6.06
CA SER A 140 19.39 -19.61 6.46
C SER A 140 19.82 -20.64 7.51
N ASP A 141 21.13 -20.92 7.62
CA ASP A 141 21.67 -21.86 8.63
C ASP A 141 21.29 -21.50 10.07
N ALA A 142 20.97 -20.23 10.34
CA ALA A 142 20.53 -19.78 11.65
C ALA A 142 19.10 -20.24 12.02
N TYR A 143 18.21 -20.37 11.03
CA TYR A 143 16.77 -20.54 11.26
C TYR A 143 16.13 -21.71 10.51
N ARG A 144 16.80 -22.34 9.56
CA ARG A 144 16.26 -23.45 8.73
C ARG A 144 15.75 -24.67 9.50
N ASN A 145 16.20 -24.84 10.76
CA ASN A 145 15.77 -25.92 11.64
C ASN A 145 14.80 -25.43 12.74
N ASP A 146 14.34 -24.18 12.66
CA ASP A 146 13.39 -23.59 13.59
C ASP A 146 11.97 -23.69 12.99
N PRO A 147 11.16 -24.66 13.44
CA PRO A 147 9.85 -24.91 12.85
C PRO A 147 8.87 -23.75 13.13
N ALA A 148 9.03 -23.00 14.22
CA ALA A 148 8.19 -21.86 14.54
C ALA A 148 8.46 -20.69 13.57
N VAL A 149 9.73 -20.41 13.26
CA VAL A 149 10.11 -19.42 12.24
C VAL A 149 9.57 -19.83 10.86
N LYS A 150 9.72 -21.11 10.49
CA LYS A 150 9.23 -21.60 9.19
C LYS A 150 7.71 -21.51 9.08
N ALA A 151 6.96 -21.89 10.12
CA ALA A 151 5.50 -21.72 10.16
C ALA A 151 5.10 -20.26 9.99
N PHE A 152 5.74 -19.36 10.75
CA PHE A 152 5.48 -17.94 10.70
C PHE A 152 5.72 -17.36 9.30
N VAL A 153 6.84 -17.69 8.65
CA VAL A 153 7.12 -17.18 7.31
C VAL A 153 6.17 -17.74 6.25
N VAL A 154 5.77 -19.01 6.34
CA VAL A 154 4.74 -19.58 5.45
C VAL A 154 3.39 -18.88 5.64
N GLY A 155 3.04 -18.53 6.89
CA GLY A 155 1.86 -17.72 7.19
C GLY A 155 1.96 -16.30 6.64
N PHE A 156 3.12 -15.67 6.73
CA PHE A 156 3.39 -14.35 6.18
C PHE A 156 3.22 -14.33 4.65
N LEU A 157 3.69 -15.38 3.96
CA LEU A 157 3.48 -15.54 2.52
C LEU A 157 2.01 -15.79 2.16
N THR A 158 1.26 -16.47 3.02
CA THR A 158 -0.20 -16.66 2.86
C THR A 158 -0.93 -15.32 2.92
N HIS A 159 -0.57 -14.46 3.89
CA HIS A 159 -1.11 -13.10 3.94
C HIS A 159 -0.77 -12.32 2.68
N ALA A 160 0.49 -12.35 2.25
CA ALA A 160 0.93 -11.69 1.03
C ALA A 160 0.12 -12.15 -0.21
N ALA A 161 -0.23 -13.43 -0.30
CA ALA A 161 -1.10 -13.95 -1.36
C ALA A 161 -2.54 -13.40 -1.26
N GLY A 162 -2.99 -13.08 -0.06
CA GLY A 162 -4.20 -12.30 0.19
C GLY A 162 -4.10 -10.91 -0.40
N ASP A 163 -3.11 -10.13 0.02
CA ASP A 163 -2.96 -8.73 -0.37
C ASP A 163 -2.76 -8.51 -1.85
N ILE A 164 -2.07 -9.44 -2.52
CA ILE A 164 -1.95 -9.42 -3.98
C ILE A 164 -3.35 -9.29 -4.56
N TYR A 165 -4.24 -10.27 -4.36
CA TYR A 165 -5.58 -10.23 -4.98
C TYR A 165 -6.58 -9.31 -4.28
N GLY A 166 -6.51 -9.21 -2.96
CA GLY A 166 -7.42 -8.46 -2.11
C GLY A 166 -7.33 -6.96 -2.39
N HIS A 167 -6.13 -6.39 -2.48
CA HIS A 167 -6.00 -4.95 -2.73
C HIS A 167 -6.40 -4.57 -4.15
N THR A 168 -6.13 -5.37 -5.19
CA THR A 168 -6.68 -5.06 -6.53
C THR A 168 -8.20 -5.09 -6.53
N PHE A 169 -8.81 -6.05 -5.82
CA PHE A 169 -10.25 -6.09 -5.65
C PHE A 169 -10.77 -4.84 -4.94
N VAL A 170 -10.12 -4.40 -3.85
CA VAL A 170 -10.52 -3.22 -3.09
C VAL A 170 -10.30 -1.94 -3.92
N ASN A 171 -9.12 -1.74 -4.50
CA ASN A 171 -8.74 -0.63 -5.38
C ASN A 171 -9.75 -0.43 -6.51
N ASN A 172 -10.28 -1.51 -7.09
CA ASN A 172 -11.29 -1.45 -8.15
C ASN A 172 -12.53 -0.65 -7.75
N PHE A 173 -12.95 -0.73 -6.48
CA PHE A 173 -14.13 -0.02 -5.98
C PHE A 173 -13.79 1.30 -5.33
N THR A 174 -12.68 1.36 -4.58
CA THR A 174 -12.25 2.59 -3.90
C THR A 174 -11.75 3.66 -4.88
N GLY A 175 -11.29 3.22 -6.06
CA GLY A 175 -10.90 4.04 -7.21
C GLY A 175 -9.39 4.23 -7.36
N GLU A 176 -8.63 4.00 -6.30
CA GLU A 176 -7.20 4.30 -6.20
C GLU A 176 -6.53 3.28 -5.25
N PRO A 177 -5.20 3.07 -5.31
CA PRO A 177 -4.47 2.28 -4.32
C PRO A 177 -4.52 2.86 -2.91
N PHE A 178 -4.51 2.01 -1.88
CA PHE A 178 -4.45 2.45 -0.48
C PHE A 178 -3.35 3.50 -0.24
N THR A 179 -3.73 4.72 0.14
CA THR A 179 -2.81 5.80 0.53
C THR A 179 -3.25 6.46 1.83
N TYR A 180 -2.27 6.86 2.63
CA TYR A 180 -2.49 7.66 3.85
C TYR A 180 -2.64 9.16 3.57
N ASP A 181 -2.55 9.59 2.31
CA ASP A 181 -2.55 10.99 1.90
C ASP A 181 -3.22 11.16 0.51
N PRO A 182 -4.25 12.02 0.37
CA PRO A 182 -5.16 12.47 1.42
C PRO A 182 -6.02 11.28 1.91
N ILE A 183 -6.38 11.29 3.19
CA ILE A 183 -6.92 10.14 3.94
C ILE A 183 -8.29 9.62 3.41
N GLU A 184 -8.89 10.27 2.41
CA GLU A 184 -10.15 9.84 1.78
C GLU A 184 -10.11 8.40 1.23
N ASN A 185 -8.99 7.96 0.65
CA ASN A 185 -8.93 6.62 0.06
C ASN A 185 -8.71 5.52 1.10
N ALA A 186 -7.90 5.77 2.14
CA ALA A 186 -7.76 4.84 3.26
C ALA A 186 -9.11 4.54 3.91
N VAL A 187 -9.96 5.55 4.09
CA VAL A 187 -11.31 5.39 4.66
C VAL A 187 -12.19 4.45 3.82
N LYS A 188 -12.12 4.54 2.49
CA LYS A 188 -12.88 3.64 1.58
C LYS A 188 -12.38 2.19 1.64
N HIS A 189 -11.07 1.98 1.69
CA HIS A 189 -10.49 0.64 1.84
C HIS A 189 -10.97 0.00 3.13
N VAL A 190 -10.76 0.71 4.24
CA VAL A 190 -11.15 0.27 5.57
C VAL A 190 -12.64 -0.08 5.63
N LEU A 191 -13.50 0.74 5.03
CA LEU A 191 -14.93 0.48 4.98
C LEU A 191 -15.25 -0.81 4.23
N LEU A 192 -14.70 -0.97 3.03
CA LEU A 192 -14.99 -2.12 2.16
C LEU A 192 -14.52 -3.43 2.81
N GLU A 193 -13.38 -3.36 3.47
CA GLU A 193 -12.72 -4.49 4.08
C GLU A 193 -13.37 -4.90 5.39
N ASP A 194 -13.77 -3.94 6.24
CA ASP A 194 -14.59 -4.21 7.43
C ASP A 194 -15.95 -4.81 7.04
N TYR A 195 -16.54 -4.30 5.96
CA TYR A 195 -17.77 -4.82 5.42
C TYR A 195 -17.65 -6.32 5.02
N ILE A 196 -16.59 -6.68 4.31
CA ILE A 196 -16.33 -8.07 3.89
C ILE A 196 -16.07 -8.97 5.11
N ASP A 197 -15.28 -8.51 6.10
CA ASP A 197 -15.02 -9.26 7.33
C ASP A 197 -16.31 -9.65 8.07
N LYS A 198 -17.25 -8.71 8.19
CA LYS A 198 -18.52 -8.99 8.86
C LYS A 198 -19.34 -10.08 8.16
N ARG A 199 -19.05 -10.37 6.89
CA ARG A 199 -19.69 -11.41 6.07
C ARG A 199 -18.92 -12.74 6.07
N LEU A 200 -17.87 -12.89 6.88
CA LEU A 200 -17.21 -14.19 7.06
C LEU A 200 -18.16 -15.19 7.75
N PRO A 201 -18.17 -16.47 7.36
CA PRO A 201 -19.04 -17.47 7.97
C PRO A 201 -18.91 -17.50 9.50
N GLN A 202 -20.04 -17.46 10.21
CA GLN A 202 -20.06 -17.35 11.68
C GLN A 202 -19.50 -18.60 12.38
N ASP A 203 -19.63 -19.77 11.76
CA ASP A 203 -19.10 -21.04 12.23
C ASP A 203 -17.62 -21.25 11.89
N ALA A 204 -17.07 -20.48 10.95
CA ALA A 204 -15.66 -20.55 10.59
C ALA A 204 -14.74 -19.92 11.64
N LEU A 205 -15.27 -19.05 12.50
CA LEU A 205 -14.50 -18.27 13.48
C LEU A 205 -15.20 -18.31 14.84
N ASP A 206 -15.02 -19.39 15.60
CA ASP A 206 -15.61 -19.51 16.93
C ASP A 206 -14.86 -18.65 17.99
N ALA A 207 -15.48 -18.43 19.15
CA ALA A 207 -14.85 -17.65 20.22
C ALA A 207 -13.51 -18.23 20.71
N ALA A 208 -13.29 -19.54 20.53
CA ALA A 208 -12.05 -20.21 20.89
C ALA A 208 -10.94 -19.95 19.88
N PHE A 209 -11.29 -19.83 18.59
CA PHE A 209 -10.38 -19.43 17.52
C PHE A 209 -9.75 -18.05 17.79
N PHE A 210 -10.52 -17.10 18.32
CA PHE A 210 -10.02 -15.78 18.71
C PHE A 210 -9.23 -15.76 20.02
N ALA A 211 -9.03 -16.91 20.67
CA ALA A 211 -8.28 -16.92 21.91
C ALA A 211 -6.78 -16.67 21.65
N PRO A 212 -6.11 -15.81 22.45
CA PRO A 212 -4.72 -15.40 22.20
C PRO A 212 -3.71 -16.54 22.02
N GLU A 213 -3.98 -17.71 22.57
CA GLU A 213 -3.16 -18.92 22.44
C GLU A 213 -3.16 -19.53 21.03
N HIS A 214 -4.14 -19.22 20.18
CA HIS A 214 -4.23 -19.74 18.82
C HIS A 214 -3.55 -18.85 17.78
N MET A 215 -3.15 -17.63 18.17
CA MET A 215 -2.46 -16.67 17.31
C MET A 215 -1.46 -15.87 18.14
N ASN A 216 -0.26 -16.43 18.31
CA ASN A 216 0.80 -15.77 19.08
C ASN A 216 2.17 -16.04 18.50
N ILE A 217 3.04 -15.05 18.67
CA ILE A 217 4.45 -15.15 18.32
C ILE A 217 5.31 -15.83 19.40
N ASN A 218 4.73 -16.38 20.48
CA ASN A 218 5.54 -17.08 21.47
C ASN A 218 6.14 -18.34 20.83
N GLY A 219 7.38 -18.65 21.19
CA GLY A 219 8.09 -19.80 20.62
C GLY A 219 8.76 -19.51 19.27
N ILE A 220 8.42 -18.41 18.59
CA ILE A 220 9.21 -17.92 17.47
C ILE A 220 10.52 -17.37 18.03
N ASN A 221 11.62 -17.68 17.35
CA ASN A 221 12.93 -17.14 17.69
C ASN A 221 12.91 -15.61 17.77
N SER A 222 13.13 -15.05 18.96
CA SER A 222 13.09 -13.61 19.16
C SER A 222 14.17 -12.87 18.36
N ASP A 223 15.31 -13.51 18.11
CA ASP A 223 16.39 -12.93 17.29
C ASP A 223 15.98 -12.83 15.81
N PHE A 224 15.14 -13.76 15.32
CA PHE A 224 14.59 -13.67 13.97
C PHE A 224 13.72 -12.42 13.83
N ILE A 225 12.68 -12.28 14.64
CA ILE A 225 11.76 -11.13 14.52
C ILE A 225 12.51 -9.82 14.77
N TYR A 226 13.35 -9.76 15.80
CA TYR A 226 14.11 -8.56 16.13
C TYR A 226 15.03 -8.13 14.97
N ARG A 227 15.90 -9.03 14.47
CA ARG A 227 16.90 -8.64 13.46
C ARG A 227 16.31 -8.44 12.08
N THR A 228 15.33 -9.25 11.72
CA THR A 228 14.73 -9.27 10.39
C THR A 228 13.67 -8.18 10.27
N MET A 229 12.90 -7.93 11.32
CA MET A 229 11.66 -7.13 11.26
C MET A 229 11.62 -5.95 12.22
N VAL A 230 12.65 -5.68 13.04
CA VAL A 230 12.61 -4.50 13.95
C VAL A 230 13.89 -3.67 13.92
N ASP A 231 15.05 -4.30 13.81
CA ASP A 231 16.36 -3.66 13.87
C ASP A 231 16.70 -2.90 12.57
N ALA A 232 15.97 -1.81 12.33
CA ALA A 232 15.99 -0.95 11.15
C ALA A 232 17.18 0.02 11.13
N ARG A 233 18.39 -0.49 11.33
CA ARG A 233 19.61 0.34 11.35
C ARG A 233 19.98 0.81 9.94
N PRO A 234 20.65 1.98 9.82
CA PRO A 234 21.19 2.44 8.55
C PRO A 234 21.97 1.35 7.81
N GLY A 235 21.56 1.07 6.57
CA GLY A 235 22.19 0.05 5.72
C GLY A 235 21.63 -1.37 5.84
N THR A 236 20.60 -1.60 6.66
CA THR A 236 19.84 -2.86 6.67
C THR A 236 18.81 -2.91 5.54
N VAL A 237 18.35 -4.10 5.15
CA VAL A 237 17.22 -4.27 4.21
C VAL A 237 15.99 -3.52 4.73
N LEU A 238 15.72 -3.66 6.03
CA LEU A 238 14.60 -3.00 6.70
C LEU A 238 14.65 -1.47 6.60
N ASP A 239 15.80 -0.82 6.84
CA ASP A 239 15.93 0.64 6.67
C ASP A 239 15.96 1.08 5.20
N SER A 240 16.59 0.30 4.32
CA SER A 240 16.86 0.70 2.94
C SER A 240 15.73 0.41 1.95
N GLN A 241 14.81 -0.50 2.29
CA GLN A 241 13.76 -0.95 1.37
C GLN A 241 12.36 -0.85 1.96
N LEU A 242 12.20 -0.87 3.30
CA LEU A 242 10.89 -1.13 3.91
C LEU A 242 10.41 -0.08 4.88
N LEU A 243 11.34 0.56 5.58
CA LEU A 243 11.03 1.63 6.50
C LEU A 243 11.52 2.98 5.97
N LYS A 244 11.94 3.07 4.70
CA LYS A 244 12.29 4.36 4.09
C LYS A 244 11.12 5.33 4.23
N LYS A 245 11.47 6.60 4.37
CA LYS A 245 10.48 7.68 4.38
C LYS A 245 10.08 7.78 2.92
N ASP A 246 8.92 7.27 2.55
CA ASP A 246 8.33 7.67 1.28
C ASP A 246 8.23 9.20 1.31
N SER A 247 8.65 9.87 0.25
CA SER A 247 8.52 11.32 0.09
C SER A 247 7.06 11.79 0.27
N SER A 248 6.08 10.90 0.08
CA SER A 248 4.65 11.13 0.34
C SER A 248 4.20 10.87 1.80
N SER A 249 4.94 10.07 2.58
CA SER A 249 4.54 9.67 3.94
C SER A 249 5.24 10.50 5.02
N THR A 250 4.46 11.18 5.86
CA THR A 250 4.94 11.92 7.03
C THR A 250 5.24 11.01 8.24
N ILE A 251 4.88 9.73 8.17
CA ILE A 251 4.90 8.80 9.32
C ILE A 251 6.15 7.92 9.26
N ALA A 252 7.07 8.12 10.21
CA ALA A 252 8.21 7.21 10.41
C ALA A 252 7.84 6.13 11.42
N SER A 253 8.13 4.86 11.11
CA SER A 253 7.86 3.74 12.02
C SER A 253 8.64 3.85 13.33
N ILE A 254 8.04 3.32 14.41
CA ILE A 254 8.65 3.29 15.73
C ILE A 254 10.02 2.57 15.71
N PRO A 255 10.16 1.39 15.09
CA PRO A 255 11.44 0.70 14.99
C PRO A 255 12.54 1.50 14.29
N ARG A 256 12.21 2.27 13.24
CA ARG A 256 13.20 3.07 12.51
C ARG A 256 13.66 4.28 13.29
N ILE A 257 12.74 4.99 13.94
CA ILE A 257 13.08 6.15 14.78
C ILE A 257 14.10 5.72 15.84
N PHE A 258 13.80 4.63 16.57
CA PHE A 258 14.70 4.16 17.62
C PHE A 258 15.99 3.55 17.09
N SER A 259 15.94 2.80 16.00
CA SER A 259 17.16 2.28 15.36
C SER A 259 18.09 3.41 14.89
N THR A 260 17.54 4.52 14.42
CA THR A 260 18.31 5.72 14.03
C THR A 260 18.96 6.37 15.25
N ILE A 261 18.18 6.64 16.31
CA ILE A 261 18.71 7.23 17.56
C ILE A 261 19.80 6.34 18.16
N ARG A 262 19.57 5.02 18.17
CA ARG A 262 20.54 4.02 18.62
C ARG A 262 21.84 4.08 17.82
N ALA A 263 21.76 4.19 16.50
CA ALA A 263 22.94 4.29 15.63
C ALA A 263 23.74 5.57 15.89
N ASP A 264 23.07 6.71 16.04
CA ASP A 264 23.69 7.99 16.39
C ASP A 264 24.41 7.91 17.75
N LEU A 265 23.77 7.31 18.76
CA LEU A 265 24.39 7.09 20.07
C LEU A 265 25.62 6.19 19.97
N GLN A 266 25.57 5.13 19.18
CA GLN A 266 26.70 4.24 18.96
C GLN A 266 27.89 4.98 18.32
N GLN A 267 27.63 5.78 17.28
CA GLN A 267 28.66 6.59 16.62
C GLN A 267 29.30 7.59 17.60
N ASP A 268 28.50 8.25 18.43
CA ASP A 268 29.00 9.16 19.47
C ASP A 268 29.87 8.42 20.50
N ILE A 269 29.51 7.21 20.92
CA ILE A 269 30.27 6.38 21.88
C ILE A 269 31.61 5.92 21.31
N GLU A 270 31.66 5.60 20.02
CA GLU A 270 32.86 5.15 19.29
C GLU A 270 33.80 6.32 18.95
N GLY A 271 33.25 7.47 18.55
CA GLY A 271 34.01 8.70 18.27
C GLY A 271 34.57 9.39 19.52
N SER A 272 34.07 9.04 20.71
CA SER A 272 34.52 9.62 21.98
C SER A 272 35.93 9.16 22.37
N ASN A 273 36.93 10.02 22.18
CA ASN A 273 38.31 9.75 22.60
C ASN A 273 38.57 10.24 24.05
N CYS A 274 38.01 9.53 25.04
CA CYS A 274 38.14 9.91 26.44
C CYS A 274 39.53 9.56 27.00
N ARG A 275 40.28 10.58 27.43
CA ARG A 275 41.56 10.38 28.13
C ARG A 275 41.33 9.70 29.48
N SER A 276 42.36 8.99 29.98
CA SER A 276 42.27 8.21 31.22
C SER A 276 41.86 9.00 32.46
N TRP A 277 42.08 10.32 32.48
CA TRP A 277 41.75 11.23 33.58
C TRP A 277 40.47 12.06 33.35
N ASP A 278 39.84 11.99 32.18
CA ASP A 278 38.63 12.76 31.88
C ASP A 278 37.38 12.03 32.39
N LEU A 279 37.06 12.26 33.66
CA LEU A 279 35.92 11.65 34.35
C LEU A 279 34.56 12.09 33.77
N VAL A 280 34.48 13.30 33.21
CA VAL A 280 33.24 13.82 32.62
C VAL A 280 32.95 13.13 31.28
N CYS A 281 33.96 13.03 30.41
CA CYS A 281 33.85 12.29 29.16
C CYS A 281 33.46 10.82 29.39
N LYS A 282 34.07 10.17 30.39
CA LYS A 282 33.72 8.79 30.75
C LYS A 282 32.28 8.66 31.27
N ALA A 283 31.84 9.56 32.15
CA ALA A 283 30.48 9.56 32.66
C ALA A 283 29.44 9.78 31.54
N GLU A 284 29.72 10.70 30.61
CA GLU A 284 28.88 10.92 29.43
C GLU A 284 28.82 9.69 28.53
N ARG A 285 29.96 9.01 28.32
CA ARG A 285 30.02 7.78 27.52
C ARG A 285 29.21 6.63 28.13
N GLU A 286 29.29 6.43 29.45
CA GLU A 286 28.51 5.41 30.15
C GLU A 286 27.01 5.76 30.16
N TYR A 287 26.65 7.03 30.28
CA TYR A 287 25.25 7.48 30.14
C TYR A 287 24.67 7.16 28.75
N LYS A 288 25.41 7.46 27.68
CA LYS A 288 25.01 7.11 26.31
C LYS A 288 24.89 5.59 26.10
N ARG A 289 25.74 4.80 26.76
CA ARG A 289 25.66 3.32 26.72
C ARG A 289 24.40 2.79 27.39
N ALA A 290 24.02 3.34 28.55
CA ALA A 290 22.77 2.98 29.22
C ALA A 290 21.58 3.24 28.30
N TRP A 291 21.48 4.45 27.72
CA TRP A 291 20.43 4.80 26.76
C TRP A 291 20.34 3.87 25.56
N ARG A 292 21.49 3.52 24.96
CA ARG A 292 21.52 2.58 23.84
C ARG A 292 20.99 1.21 24.25
N ASN A 293 21.29 0.74 25.46
CA ASN A 293 20.79 -0.53 25.97
C ASN A 293 19.28 -0.48 26.24
N ASP A 294 18.76 0.63 26.79
CA ASP A 294 17.32 0.81 26.99
C ASP A 294 16.57 0.78 25.66
N ILE A 295 17.11 1.44 24.63
CA ILE A 295 16.57 1.37 23.25
C ILE A 295 16.59 -0.07 22.72
N ASP A 296 17.69 -0.81 22.92
CA ASP A 296 17.78 -2.22 22.54
C ASP A 296 16.67 -3.06 23.20
N ASP A 297 16.40 -2.82 24.49
CA ASP A 297 15.37 -3.55 25.24
C ASP A 297 13.96 -3.17 24.78
N GLY A 298 13.68 -1.89 24.55
CA GLY A 298 12.41 -1.44 24.00
C GLY A 298 12.14 -1.99 22.59
N LEU A 299 13.14 -2.03 21.72
CA LEU A 299 13.02 -2.63 20.39
C LEU A 299 12.78 -4.15 20.46
N ARG A 300 13.41 -4.87 21.39
CA ARG A 300 13.17 -6.32 21.57
C ARG A 300 11.76 -6.67 22.04
N VAL A 301 11.12 -5.78 22.81
CA VAL A 301 9.75 -5.97 23.32
C VAL A 301 8.70 -5.49 22.30
N TRP A 302 9.10 -4.68 21.32
CA TRP A 302 8.19 -4.11 20.32
C TRP A 302 7.35 -5.16 19.58
N PRO A 303 7.89 -6.28 19.06
CA PRO A 303 7.06 -7.29 18.38
C PRO A 303 5.90 -7.82 19.21
N GLN A 304 6.14 -8.12 20.49
CA GLN A 304 5.09 -8.62 21.38
C GLN A 304 4.07 -7.53 21.68
N THR A 305 4.52 -6.28 21.76
CA THR A 305 3.63 -5.14 21.96
C THR A 305 2.73 -4.93 20.74
N SER A 306 3.33 -4.84 19.55
CA SER A 306 2.63 -4.70 18.27
C SER A 306 1.61 -5.82 18.06
N HIS A 307 2.02 -7.08 18.28
CA HIS A 307 1.13 -8.24 18.25
C HIS A 307 -0.10 -8.09 19.15
N ARG A 308 0.13 -7.65 20.40
CA ARG A 308 -0.95 -7.50 21.37
C ARG A 308 -1.89 -6.37 21.00
N ILE A 309 -1.38 -5.26 20.47
CA ILE A 309 -2.18 -4.15 19.98
C ILE A 309 -3.07 -4.64 18.84
N ILE A 310 -2.49 -5.27 17.81
CA ILE A 310 -3.25 -5.68 16.63
C ILE A 310 -4.27 -6.77 16.96
N VAL A 311 -3.94 -7.72 17.84
CA VAL A 311 -4.92 -8.71 18.33
C VAL A 311 -6.11 -8.04 19.00
N LYS A 312 -5.91 -6.95 19.75
CA LYS A 312 -7.02 -6.22 20.38
C LYS A 312 -7.84 -5.37 19.41
N LEU A 313 -7.21 -4.83 18.38
CA LEU A 313 -7.90 -4.04 17.35
C LEU A 313 -8.70 -4.92 16.40
N VAL A 314 -8.19 -6.09 16.07
CA VAL A 314 -8.70 -6.88 14.95
C VAL A 314 -9.43 -8.15 15.39
N PHE A 315 -9.05 -8.73 16.53
CA PHE A 315 -9.55 -10.03 16.96
C PHE A 315 -10.29 -9.92 18.30
N ASN A 316 -11.59 -9.69 18.23
CA ASN A 316 -12.46 -9.90 19.37
C ASN A 316 -13.66 -10.79 18.97
N VAL A 317 -14.17 -11.56 19.92
CA VAL A 317 -15.30 -12.49 19.73
C VAL A 317 -16.58 -11.77 19.25
N GLU A 318 -16.67 -10.48 19.51
CA GLU A 318 -17.79 -9.61 19.12
C GLU A 318 -17.58 -8.99 17.71
N ARG A 319 -16.47 -9.29 17.01
CA ARG A 319 -16.01 -8.70 15.74
C ARG A 319 -15.91 -7.16 15.74
N GLU A 320 -15.68 -6.59 16.91
CA GLU A 320 -15.50 -5.15 17.12
C GLU A 320 -14.02 -4.82 17.44
N ALA A 321 -13.58 -3.58 17.24
CA ALA A 321 -12.26 -3.18 17.70
C ALA A 321 -12.27 -2.87 19.21
N LYS A 322 -11.42 -3.52 20.03
CA LYS A 322 -11.21 -3.15 21.45
C LYS A 322 -10.20 -2.00 21.55
N ILE A 323 -10.54 -0.86 20.96
CA ILE A 323 -9.69 0.33 20.85
C ILE A 323 -9.12 0.75 22.21
N GLY A 324 -9.94 0.75 23.26
CA GLY A 324 -9.49 1.12 24.61
C GLY A 324 -8.36 0.22 25.14
N GLU A 325 -8.48 -1.09 24.96
CA GLU A 325 -7.45 -2.05 25.39
C GLU A 325 -6.17 -1.94 24.57
N ALA A 326 -6.30 -1.75 23.25
CA ALA A 326 -5.17 -1.53 22.35
C ALA A 326 -4.38 -0.26 22.73
N VAL A 327 -5.09 0.84 23.01
CA VAL A 327 -4.51 2.09 23.49
C VAL A 327 -3.80 1.89 24.83
N ASP A 328 -4.37 1.13 25.75
CA ASP A 328 -3.75 0.86 27.06
C ASP A 328 -2.45 0.04 26.93
N ILE A 329 -2.39 -0.91 25.98
CA ILE A 329 -1.15 -1.65 25.67
C ILE A 329 -0.08 -0.70 25.11
N GLY A 330 -0.44 0.14 24.14
CA GLY A 330 0.47 1.14 23.56
C GLY A 330 0.99 2.15 24.59
N LYS A 331 0.12 2.62 25.49
CA LYS A 331 0.50 3.47 26.63
C LYS A 331 1.44 2.74 27.59
N GLY A 332 1.19 1.48 27.89
CA GLY A 332 2.08 0.66 28.72
C GLY A 332 3.49 0.61 28.14
N TYR A 333 3.61 0.28 26.85
CA TYR A 333 4.90 0.30 26.14
C TYR A 333 5.56 1.68 26.18
N ALA A 334 4.78 2.75 25.95
CA ALA A 334 5.28 4.12 26.03
C ALA A 334 5.83 4.44 27.43
N ILE A 335 5.15 4.03 28.49
CA ILE A 335 5.57 4.27 29.87
C ILE A 335 6.81 3.44 30.21
N ASP A 336 6.80 2.15 29.90
CA ASP A 336 7.83 1.21 30.33
C ASP A 336 9.14 1.41 29.56
N HIS A 337 9.04 1.83 28.29
CA HIS A 337 10.19 1.91 27.38
C HIS A 337 10.48 3.33 26.90
N LEU A 338 9.49 4.17 26.59
CA LEU A 338 9.77 5.52 26.04
C LEU A 338 10.06 6.56 27.10
N ILE A 339 9.41 6.47 28.27
CA ILE A 339 9.62 7.40 29.38
C ILE A 339 10.90 7.03 30.15
N SER A 340 11.23 5.75 30.28
CA SER A 340 12.52 5.29 30.84
C SER A 340 13.70 5.80 30.00
N MET A 341 13.58 5.73 28.66
CA MET A 341 14.56 6.29 27.71
C MET A 341 14.75 7.81 27.79
N ALA A 342 13.86 8.58 28.45
CA ALA A 342 14.04 10.02 28.65
C ALA A 342 14.98 10.37 29.82
N GLY A 343 15.56 9.35 30.49
CA GLY A 343 16.65 9.53 31.45
C GLY A 343 16.22 9.80 32.89
N VAL A 344 15.19 9.12 33.39
CA VAL A 344 15.01 8.96 34.85
C VAL A 344 15.85 7.76 35.29
N PRO A 345 16.98 7.95 36.01
CA PRO A 345 17.92 6.85 36.28
C PRO A 345 17.32 5.76 37.19
N ASP A 346 17.80 4.53 36.99
CA ASP A 346 17.58 3.31 37.77
C ASP A 346 17.89 3.44 39.28
N ILE A 347 17.01 4.11 40.01
CA ILE A 347 16.91 4.03 41.47
C ILE A 347 15.51 3.50 41.84
N ILE A 348 15.24 2.23 41.54
CA ILE A 348 14.10 1.49 42.10
C ILE A 348 14.45 1.20 43.58
N PRO A 349 13.67 1.53 44.65
CA PRO A 349 12.23 1.27 44.85
C PRO A 349 11.52 2.34 45.73
N ILE A 350 11.81 3.64 45.57
CA ILE A 350 11.06 4.74 46.22
C ILE A 350 10.07 5.40 45.23
N LEU A 351 10.18 5.04 43.95
CA LEU A 351 9.41 5.57 42.82
C LEU A 351 8.23 4.68 42.41
N ILE A 352 7.76 3.80 43.30
CA ILE A 352 6.42 3.17 43.17
C ILE A 352 5.30 4.24 43.24
N ASP A 353 5.66 5.45 43.67
CA ASP A 353 4.73 6.56 43.83
C ASP A 353 4.62 7.49 42.62
N ILE A 354 5.10 7.19 41.40
CA ILE A 354 4.85 8.09 40.24
C ILE A 354 3.42 8.01 39.71
N VAL A 355 2.71 6.89 39.85
CA VAL A 355 1.25 6.90 39.63
C VAL A 355 0.54 7.76 40.70
N SER A 356 1.12 7.92 41.90
CA SER A 356 0.61 8.81 42.93
C SER A 356 1.07 10.28 42.78
N ILE A 357 2.24 10.53 42.19
CA ILE A 357 2.78 11.87 41.93
C ILE A 357 2.20 12.46 40.64
N ILE A 358 1.81 11.63 39.66
CA ILE A 358 0.98 12.07 38.52
C ILE A 358 -0.41 12.55 39.01
N ASN A 359 -0.93 11.98 40.11
CA ASN A 359 -2.12 12.50 40.80
C ASN A 359 -1.84 13.73 41.71
N GLY A 360 -0.56 14.01 42.02
CA GLY A 360 -0.17 15.07 42.97
C GLY A 360 0.33 16.38 42.34
N ILE A 361 0.81 16.36 41.09
CA ILE A 361 1.47 17.53 40.46
C ILE A 361 0.63 18.16 39.34
N ILE A 362 -0.21 17.38 38.65
CA ILE A 362 -1.14 17.92 37.65
C ILE A 362 -2.52 17.93 38.32
N PRO A 363 -3.09 19.10 38.64
CA PRO A 363 -4.45 19.18 39.16
C PRO A 363 -5.41 18.39 38.28
N GLU A 364 -6.42 17.73 38.85
CA GLU A 364 -7.43 16.96 38.11
C GLU A 364 -7.99 17.75 36.91
N PHE A 365 -8.10 19.08 37.05
CA PHE A 365 -8.54 19.97 35.99
C PHE A 365 -7.53 20.11 34.83
N ILE A 366 -6.21 20.03 35.05
CA ILE A 366 -5.21 20.06 33.97
C ILE A 366 -5.10 18.70 33.27
N GLN A 367 -5.28 17.58 33.98
CA GLN A 367 -5.37 16.28 33.31
C GLN A 367 -6.66 16.18 32.49
N LYS A 368 -7.76 16.71 33.02
CA LYS A 368 -9.02 16.85 32.31
C LYS A 368 -8.87 17.80 31.12
N ILE A 369 -8.21 18.94 31.28
CA ILE A 369 -7.89 19.85 30.17
C ILE A 369 -7.00 19.18 29.16
N ILE A 370 -5.90 18.49 29.50
CA ILE A 370 -5.03 17.84 28.51
C ILE A 370 -5.78 16.74 27.77
N ARG A 371 -6.61 15.94 28.48
CA ARG A 371 -7.48 14.95 27.82
C ARG A 371 -8.51 15.62 26.91
N GLU A 372 -9.21 16.64 27.38
CA GLU A 372 -10.20 17.41 26.61
C GLU A 372 -9.55 18.19 25.45
N TYR A 373 -8.34 18.73 25.62
CA TYR A 373 -7.59 19.45 24.58
C TYR A 373 -6.99 18.50 23.56
N VAL A 374 -6.54 17.32 23.98
CA VAL A 374 -6.06 16.28 23.06
C VAL A 374 -7.24 15.67 22.32
N ASP A 375 -8.37 15.41 22.98
CA ASP A 375 -9.60 14.94 22.32
C ASP A 375 -10.16 16.00 21.35
N GLU A 376 -10.25 17.28 21.74
CA GLU A 376 -10.66 18.36 20.83
C GLU A 376 -9.65 18.60 19.68
N LEU A 377 -8.35 18.41 19.93
CA LEU A 377 -7.33 18.50 18.90
C LEU A 377 -7.42 17.31 17.93
N ILE A 378 -7.71 16.11 18.44
CA ILE A 378 -7.97 14.92 17.62
C ILE A 378 -9.21 15.15 16.76
N ASP A 379 -10.31 15.64 17.33
CA ASP A 379 -11.51 15.94 16.53
C ASP A 379 -11.24 17.00 15.47
N LYS A 380 -10.50 18.07 15.80
CA LYS A 380 -10.11 19.09 14.81
C LYS A 380 -9.22 18.52 13.73
N MET A 381 -8.25 17.69 14.08
CA MET A 381 -7.37 17.02 13.13
C MET A 381 -8.14 16.03 12.25
N LEU A 382 -9.06 15.24 12.80
CA LEU A 382 -9.89 14.30 12.04
C LEU A 382 -10.88 15.04 11.12
N ILE A 383 -11.49 16.13 11.57
CA ILE A 383 -12.34 16.97 10.73
C ILE A 383 -11.53 17.61 9.60
N GLU A 384 -10.33 18.11 9.90
CA GLU A 384 -9.44 18.72 8.90
C GLU A 384 -8.88 17.68 7.90
N ALA A 385 -8.67 16.44 8.36
CA ALA A 385 -8.10 15.35 7.57
C ALA A 385 -9.11 14.58 6.72
N ILE A 386 -10.29 14.29 7.26
CA ILE A 386 -11.31 13.41 6.65
C ILE A 386 -12.74 13.92 6.79
N GLY A 387 -12.95 15.14 7.32
CA GLY A 387 -14.28 15.71 7.49
C GLY A 387 -15.14 15.05 8.58
N MET A 388 -14.57 14.18 9.42
CA MET A 388 -15.31 13.44 10.45
C MET A 388 -14.79 13.69 11.86
N THR A 389 -15.67 13.73 12.86
CA THR A 389 -15.32 13.64 14.29
C THR A 389 -14.89 12.22 14.66
N LYS A 390 -14.25 12.04 15.82
CA LYS A 390 -13.93 10.73 16.40
C LYS A 390 -15.17 9.85 16.59
N GLU A 391 -16.31 10.43 16.99
CA GLU A 391 -17.57 9.70 17.14
C GLU A 391 -18.16 9.30 15.79
N GLN A 392 -18.13 10.19 14.78
CA GLN A 392 -18.56 9.85 13.42
C GLN A 392 -17.65 8.78 12.81
N LEU A 393 -16.34 8.88 12.99
CA LEU A 393 -15.39 7.85 12.56
C LEU A 393 -15.65 6.52 13.29
N ARG A 394 -15.96 6.55 14.60
CA ARG A 394 -16.33 5.34 15.34
C ARG A 394 -17.61 4.71 14.79
N GLU A 395 -18.65 5.50 14.52
CA GLU A 395 -19.89 5.03 13.92
C GLU A 395 -19.65 4.47 12.51
N PHE A 396 -18.82 5.16 11.72
CA PHE A 396 -18.36 4.75 10.41
C PHE A 396 -17.68 3.38 10.43
N LEU A 397 -16.76 3.16 11.38
CA LEU A 397 -16.02 1.90 11.52
C LEU A 397 -16.83 0.78 12.18
N THR A 398 -17.85 1.10 12.97
CA THR A 398 -18.67 0.07 13.64
C THR A 398 -19.88 -0.33 12.81
N SER A 399 -20.32 0.50 11.87
CA SER A 399 -21.46 0.27 10.98
C SER A 399 -21.11 0.64 9.53
N PRO A 400 -20.08 0.03 8.91
CA PRO A 400 -19.65 0.34 7.53
C PRO A 400 -20.80 0.25 6.52
N GLU A 401 -21.77 -0.65 6.73
CA GLU A 401 -22.95 -0.78 5.88
C GLU A 401 -23.80 0.50 5.79
N HIS A 402 -23.81 1.31 6.85
CA HIS A 402 -24.57 2.57 6.89
C HIS A 402 -23.91 3.63 6.01
N TRP A 403 -22.59 3.54 5.88
CA TRP A 403 -21.75 4.50 5.18
C TRP A 403 -21.29 4.02 3.81
N PHE A 404 -21.58 2.77 3.44
CA PHE A 404 -21.09 2.15 2.21
C PHE A 404 -21.46 2.97 0.99
N ASP A 405 -22.75 3.17 0.73
CA ASP A 405 -23.18 3.94 -0.45
C ASP A 405 -22.60 5.36 -0.42
N VAL A 406 -22.62 6.02 0.74
CA VAL A 406 -22.09 7.40 0.88
C VAL A 406 -20.59 7.47 0.58
N ALA A 407 -19.80 6.50 1.04
CA ALA A 407 -18.37 6.47 0.83
C ALA A 407 -17.99 6.05 -0.60
N MET A 408 -18.84 5.25 -1.26
CA MET A 408 -18.60 4.71 -2.58
C MET A 408 -19.20 5.56 -3.73
N ASP A 409 -20.14 6.48 -3.43
CA ASP A 409 -20.87 7.34 -4.39
C ASP A 409 -20.12 8.64 -4.78
N SER A 410 -18.80 8.71 -4.56
CA SER A 410 -18.00 9.88 -4.95
C SER A 410 -16.55 9.53 -5.36
N GLY A 411 -16.23 9.66 -6.66
CA GLY A 411 -14.93 10.19 -7.09
C GLY A 411 -14.21 9.51 -8.27
N ALA A 412 -13.92 8.20 -8.23
CA ALA A 412 -12.97 7.59 -9.20
C ALA A 412 -13.16 6.07 -9.43
N GLY A 413 -14.22 5.47 -8.89
CA GLY A 413 -14.55 4.04 -9.02
C GLY A 413 -15.78 3.79 -9.90
N GLU A 414 -16.10 2.52 -10.13
CA GLU A 414 -17.41 2.15 -10.68
C GLU A 414 -18.48 2.47 -9.64
N ASP A 415 -19.51 3.28 -9.98
CA ASP A 415 -20.64 3.55 -9.09
C ASP A 415 -21.28 2.20 -8.68
N VAL A 416 -21.00 1.77 -7.45
CA VAL A 416 -21.45 0.51 -6.89
C VAL A 416 -22.22 0.80 -5.61
N THR A 417 -23.52 0.55 -5.66
CA THR A 417 -24.33 0.53 -4.44
C THR A 417 -24.02 -0.75 -3.66
N LEU A 418 -24.24 -0.74 -2.36
CA LEU A 418 -24.17 -1.91 -1.50
C LEU A 418 -25.00 -3.08 -2.06
N GLU A 419 -26.18 -2.76 -2.59
CA GLU A 419 -27.02 -3.71 -3.31
C GLU A 419 -26.30 -4.41 -4.46
N ARG A 420 -25.67 -3.60 -5.31
CA ARG A 420 -24.94 -4.08 -6.49
C ARG A 420 -23.70 -4.86 -6.06
N PHE A 421 -22.96 -4.34 -5.08
CA PHE A 421 -21.74 -4.97 -4.55
C PHE A 421 -22.03 -6.41 -4.08
N ASN A 422 -23.08 -6.56 -3.28
CA ASN A 422 -23.53 -7.84 -2.77
C ASN A 422 -23.94 -8.82 -3.86
N ARG A 423 -24.77 -8.35 -4.81
CA ARG A 423 -25.30 -9.20 -5.87
C ARG A 423 -24.22 -9.63 -6.86
N GLU A 424 -23.38 -8.70 -7.28
CA GLU A 424 -22.49 -8.89 -8.44
C GLU A 424 -21.09 -9.36 -8.06
N TYR A 425 -20.61 -9.08 -6.85
CA TYR A 425 -19.21 -9.36 -6.47
C TYR A 425 -19.07 -10.26 -5.24
N LEU A 426 -19.91 -10.10 -4.22
CA LEU A 426 -19.93 -11.04 -3.09
C LEU A 426 -20.86 -12.25 -3.32
N HIS A 427 -21.70 -12.19 -4.35
CA HIS A 427 -22.68 -13.23 -4.70
C HIS A 427 -23.62 -13.62 -3.54
N ILE A 428 -23.97 -12.66 -2.70
CA ILE A 428 -24.92 -12.85 -1.60
C ILE A 428 -26.32 -12.39 -2.00
N SER A 429 -27.36 -13.02 -1.44
CA SER A 429 -28.74 -12.71 -1.83
C SER A 429 -29.30 -11.42 -1.19
N ASP A 430 -28.66 -10.95 -0.13
CA ASP A 430 -28.97 -9.70 0.55
C ASP A 430 -28.54 -8.50 -0.31
N THR A 431 -29.49 -7.88 -1.02
CA THR A 431 -29.28 -6.65 -1.80
C THR A 431 -29.09 -5.40 -0.93
N GLY A 432 -28.63 -5.55 0.31
CA GLY A 432 -28.31 -4.49 1.26
C GLY A 432 -27.56 -5.08 2.45
N TYR A 433 -27.69 -4.50 3.64
CA TYR A 433 -27.24 -5.14 4.88
C TYR A 433 -28.43 -5.51 5.77
N ASN A 434 -29.47 -6.12 5.18
CA ASN A 434 -30.68 -6.51 5.92
C ASN A 434 -30.52 -7.87 6.60
N ASN A 435 -29.59 -8.69 6.12
CA ASN A 435 -29.27 -9.99 6.67
C ASN A 435 -27.76 -10.05 6.99
N PRO A 436 -27.33 -9.56 8.17
CA PRO A 436 -25.91 -9.53 8.56
C PRO A 436 -25.30 -10.93 8.69
N ASP A 437 -26.14 -11.95 8.89
CA ASP A 437 -25.72 -13.34 9.06
C ASP A 437 -25.49 -14.06 7.72
N GLU A 438 -25.78 -13.42 6.57
CA GLU A 438 -25.58 -14.06 5.27
C GLU A 438 -24.13 -13.90 4.79
N PRO A 439 -23.35 -15.00 4.72
CA PRO A 439 -21.95 -14.92 4.34
C PRO A 439 -21.77 -14.96 2.82
N PHE A 440 -20.62 -14.50 2.34
CA PHE A 440 -20.20 -14.78 0.97
C PHE A 440 -19.66 -16.21 0.85
N ASP A 441 -19.78 -16.79 -0.35
CA ASP A 441 -19.08 -18.03 -0.68
C ASP A 441 -17.72 -17.67 -1.31
N TYR A 442 -16.63 -18.01 -0.61
CA TYR A 442 -15.28 -17.69 -1.08
C TYR A 442 -14.94 -18.38 -2.42
N HIS A 443 -15.63 -19.48 -2.78
CA HIS A 443 -15.48 -20.12 -4.08
C HIS A 443 -16.04 -19.30 -5.23
N LEU A 444 -16.92 -18.34 -4.96
CA LEU A 444 -17.55 -17.50 -5.96
C LEU A 444 -16.90 -16.11 -6.03
N VAL A 445 -16.14 -15.71 -5.01
CA VAL A 445 -15.44 -14.42 -4.98
C VAL A 445 -14.04 -14.60 -5.56
N PRO A 446 -13.72 -14.04 -6.75
CA PRO A 446 -12.46 -14.31 -7.45
C PRO A 446 -11.22 -14.01 -6.61
N ALA A 447 -11.22 -12.89 -5.88
CA ALA A 447 -10.09 -12.49 -5.03
C ALA A 447 -9.85 -13.54 -3.93
N ALA A 448 -10.90 -13.93 -3.22
CA ALA A 448 -10.83 -14.93 -2.16
C ALA A 448 -10.38 -16.31 -2.67
N TYR A 449 -10.96 -16.77 -3.78
CA TYR A 449 -10.60 -18.05 -4.39
C TYR A 449 -9.13 -18.06 -4.84
N ASN A 450 -8.67 -16.98 -5.47
CA ASN A 450 -7.29 -16.87 -5.94
C ASN A 450 -6.28 -16.82 -4.79
N THR A 451 -6.60 -16.12 -3.71
CA THR A 451 -5.81 -16.11 -2.47
C THR A 451 -5.64 -17.53 -1.91
N VAL A 452 -6.73 -18.28 -1.75
CA VAL A 452 -6.69 -19.66 -1.26
C VAL A 452 -5.87 -20.54 -2.20
N THR A 453 -6.06 -20.39 -3.52
CA THR A 453 -5.36 -21.18 -4.53
C THR A 453 -3.86 -20.92 -4.50
N LEU A 454 -3.43 -19.66 -4.54
CA LEU A 454 -2.01 -19.29 -4.50
C LEU A 454 -1.36 -19.75 -3.19
N SER A 455 -2.07 -19.59 -2.06
CA SER A 455 -1.62 -20.05 -0.75
C SER A 455 -1.39 -21.57 -0.71
N LYS A 456 -2.31 -22.37 -1.27
CA LYS A 456 -2.11 -23.83 -1.42
C LYS A 456 -0.87 -24.16 -2.23
N LEU A 457 -0.61 -23.43 -3.32
CA LEU A 457 0.59 -23.64 -4.14
C LEU A 457 1.88 -23.37 -3.37
N THR A 458 1.88 -22.43 -2.41
CA THR A 458 3.05 -22.16 -1.55
C THR A 458 3.43 -23.32 -0.64
N LEU A 459 2.49 -24.23 -0.36
CA LEU A 459 2.70 -25.40 0.49
C LEU A 459 3.31 -26.59 -0.27
N LEU A 460 3.33 -26.53 -1.60
CA LEU A 460 3.79 -27.62 -2.45
C LEU A 460 5.31 -27.61 -2.58
N SER A 461 5.90 -28.80 -2.61
CA SER A 461 7.30 -28.92 -3.00
C SER A 461 7.49 -28.51 -4.47
N GLN A 462 8.69 -28.07 -4.83
CA GLN A 462 9.03 -27.78 -6.23
C GLN A 462 8.67 -28.93 -7.20
N ALA A 463 8.79 -30.18 -6.75
CA ALA A 463 8.48 -31.34 -7.56
C ALA A 463 6.98 -31.46 -7.85
N GLU A 464 6.14 -31.17 -6.85
CA GLU A 464 4.69 -31.18 -6.99
C GLU A 464 4.17 -29.98 -7.78
N VAL A 465 4.76 -28.79 -7.63
CA VAL A 465 4.43 -27.65 -8.51
C VAL A 465 4.78 -27.97 -9.97
N ASN A 466 5.97 -28.52 -10.22
CA ASN A 466 6.35 -28.95 -11.56
C ASN A 466 5.47 -30.09 -12.10
N ARG A 467 4.87 -30.91 -11.22
CA ARG A 467 3.88 -31.92 -11.59
C ARG A 467 2.58 -31.25 -12.00
N LEU A 468 2.05 -30.33 -11.20
CA LEU A 468 0.87 -29.53 -11.53
C LEU A 468 1.02 -28.84 -12.89
N LEU A 469 2.15 -28.16 -13.14
CA LEU A 469 2.43 -27.52 -14.42
C LEU A 469 2.32 -28.51 -15.59
N ARG A 470 2.89 -29.71 -15.47
CA ARG A 470 2.74 -30.76 -16.49
C ARG A 470 1.30 -31.23 -16.65
N ASP A 471 0.56 -31.38 -15.56
CA ASP A 471 -0.85 -31.79 -15.59
C ASP A 471 -1.73 -30.73 -16.28
N LEU A 472 -1.33 -29.45 -16.19
CA LEU A 472 -1.94 -28.32 -16.90
C LEU A 472 -1.47 -28.15 -18.36
N GLY A 473 -0.49 -28.96 -18.80
CA GLY A 473 0.04 -28.92 -20.17
C GLY A 473 1.17 -27.89 -20.40
N SER A 474 1.75 -27.32 -19.34
CA SER A 474 2.91 -26.43 -19.42
C SER A 474 4.19 -27.19 -19.82
N ASN A 475 5.04 -26.52 -20.60
CA ASN A 475 6.41 -26.98 -20.88
C ASN A 475 7.46 -26.27 -19.99
N VAL A 476 7.04 -25.30 -19.19
CA VAL A 476 7.88 -24.59 -18.24
C VAL A 476 8.17 -25.48 -17.04
N ARG A 477 9.39 -25.34 -16.51
CA ARG A 477 9.82 -25.99 -15.29
C ARG A 477 10.39 -24.95 -14.34
N LEU A 478 9.88 -24.95 -13.12
CA LEU A 478 10.42 -24.14 -12.05
C LEU A 478 11.76 -24.71 -11.56
N GLU A 479 12.75 -23.82 -11.47
CA GLU A 479 14.08 -24.09 -10.92
C GLU A 479 14.22 -23.69 -9.46
N GLN A 480 13.29 -22.90 -8.92
CA GLN A 480 13.22 -22.57 -7.49
C GLN A 480 11.94 -23.12 -6.83
N PRO A 481 11.96 -23.39 -5.51
CA PRO A 481 10.83 -23.98 -4.80
C PRO A 481 9.72 -22.98 -4.45
N ASN A 482 10.03 -21.69 -4.38
CA ASN A 482 9.06 -20.70 -3.93
C ASN A 482 8.27 -20.13 -5.12
N ILE A 483 7.06 -20.68 -5.34
CA ILE A 483 6.15 -20.22 -6.39
C ILE A 483 5.59 -18.83 -6.12
N MET A 484 5.35 -18.45 -4.86
CA MET A 484 4.79 -17.14 -4.50
C MET A 484 5.68 -16.01 -4.99
N LEU A 485 6.99 -16.12 -4.74
CA LEU A 485 7.95 -15.14 -5.21
C LEU A 485 7.94 -15.06 -6.74
N GLY A 486 8.01 -16.21 -7.43
CA GLY A 486 7.95 -16.24 -8.89
C GLY A 486 6.67 -15.60 -9.44
N PHE A 487 5.53 -15.86 -8.79
CA PHE A 487 4.22 -15.37 -9.17
C PHE A 487 4.07 -13.87 -8.95
N ALA A 488 4.53 -13.36 -7.81
CA ALA A 488 4.49 -11.92 -7.51
C ALA A 488 5.25 -11.11 -8.57
N PHE A 489 6.40 -11.61 -9.07
CA PHE A 489 7.13 -10.97 -10.19
C PHE A 489 6.39 -10.98 -11.54
N THR A 490 5.31 -11.74 -11.67
CA THR A 490 4.52 -11.77 -12.91
C THR A 490 3.34 -10.83 -12.91
N LEU A 491 3.06 -10.16 -11.79
CA LEU A 491 1.96 -9.24 -11.66
C LEU A 491 2.50 -7.82 -11.48
N ASP A 492 1.83 -6.85 -12.09
CA ASP A 492 2.06 -5.44 -11.76
C ASP A 492 1.25 -5.01 -10.53
N GLY A 493 1.29 -3.72 -10.20
CA GLY A 493 0.59 -3.15 -9.04
C GLY A 493 -0.94 -3.30 -9.08
N ASP A 494 -1.50 -3.61 -10.26
CA ASP A 494 -2.93 -3.81 -10.52
C ASP A 494 -3.27 -5.28 -10.79
N ASN A 495 -2.36 -6.19 -10.45
CA ASN A 495 -2.44 -7.63 -10.75
C ASN A 495 -2.64 -7.96 -12.24
N GLN A 496 -2.16 -7.12 -13.16
CA GLN A 496 -2.09 -7.50 -14.56
C GLN A 496 -0.85 -8.37 -14.81
N TRP A 497 -1.02 -9.40 -15.62
CA TRP A 497 0.08 -10.26 -16.04
C TRP A 497 1.10 -9.48 -16.88
N LEU A 498 2.33 -9.41 -16.39
CA LEU A 498 3.46 -8.78 -17.05
C LEU A 498 4.06 -9.68 -18.13
N ASP A 499 3.98 -9.24 -19.39
CA ASP A 499 4.57 -9.97 -20.50
C ASP A 499 6.10 -10.12 -20.37
N GLY A 500 6.62 -11.33 -20.60
CA GLY A 500 8.06 -11.60 -20.71
C GLY A 500 8.72 -12.32 -19.53
N MET A 501 8.05 -12.43 -18.38
CA MET A 501 8.50 -13.25 -17.24
C MET A 501 8.22 -14.75 -17.49
N VAL A 502 9.08 -15.66 -17.02
CA VAL A 502 8.97 -17.12 -17.31
C VAL A 502 7.62 -17.71 -16.94
N LEU A 503 7.01 -17.26 -15.85
CA LEU A 503 5.67 -17.73 -15.44
C LEU A 503 4.54 -17.02 -16.19
N ALA A 504 4.76 -15.78 -16.66
CA ALA A 504 3.81 -15.06 -17.52
C ALA A 504 3.79 -15.59 -18.96
N GLN A 505 4.90 -16.19 -19.43
CA GLN A 505 4.98 -16.87 -20.74
C GLN A 505 3.99 -18.05 -20.86
N ASP A 506 3.61 -18.65 -19.73
CA ASP A 506 2.60 -19.71 -19.63
C ASP A 506 1.30 -19.21 -18.98
N ARG A 507 0.95 -17.93 -19.13
CA ARG A 507 -0.34 -17.36 -18.65
C ARG A 507 -1.56 -18.25 -18.93
N PRO A 508 -1.76 -18.86 -20.13
CA PRO A 508 -2.90 -19.73 -20.39
C PRO A 508 -2.96 -21.00 -19.52
N VAL A 509 -1.86 -21.39 -18.88
CA VAL A 509 -1.81 -22.48 -17.90
C VAL A 509 -2.37 -22.01 -16.56
N TYR A 510 -2.00 -20.80 -16.13
CA TYR A 510 -2.46 -20.22 -14.87
C TYR A 510 -3.92 -19.77 -14.91
N GLU A 511 -4.41 -19.29 -16.06
CA GLU A 511 -5.83 -19.00 -16.30
C GLU A 511 -6.72 -20.25 -16.13
N GLN A 512 -6.15 -21.46 -16.08
CA GLN A 512 -6.91 -22.68 -15.79
C GLN A 512 -7.13 -22.91 -14.29
N ILE A 513 -6.41 -22.22 -13.39
CA ILE A 513 -6.49 -22.42 -11.94
C ILE A 513 -6.79 -21.14 -11.15
N PHE A 514 -6.66 -19.97 -11.77
CA PHE A 514 -7.02 -18.68 -11.18
C PHE A 514 -8.23 -18.09 -11.90
N MET A 515 -9.12 -17.45 -11.15
CA MET A 515 -10.26 -16.69 -11.66
C MET A 515 -9.81 -15.29 -12.06
N ARG A 516 -10.42 -14.77 -13.12
CA ARG A 516 -10.17 -13.39 -13.54
C ARG A 516 -10.62 -12.39 -12.47
N GLN A 517 -9.76 -11.44 -12.14
CA GLN A 517 -10.08 -10.34 -11.23
C GLN A 517 -10.90 -9.24 -11.94
N PRO A 518 -11.67 -8.43 -11.20
CA PRO A 518 -12.23 -7.19 -11.74
C PRO A 518 -11.15 -6.33 -12.43
N ARG A 519 -11.49 -5.70 -13.56
CA ARG A 519 -10.59 -4.91 -14.44
C ARG A 519 -9.44 -5.65 -15.12
N GLU A 520 -9.15 -6.91 -14.79
CA GLU A 520 -8.09 -7.68 -15.46
C GLU A 520 -8.39 -7.84 -16.96
N HIS A 521 -7.47 -7.45 -17.84
CA HIS A 521 -7.70 -7.52 -19.29
C HIS A 521 -7.25 -8.89 -19.84
N PRO A 522 -8.08 -9.56 -20.67
CA PRO A 522 -7.61 -10.72 -21.42
C PRO A 522 -6.49 -10.27 -22.37
N PRO A 523 -5.49 -11.12 -22.65
CA PRO A 523 -4.38 -10.74 -23.50
C PRO A 523 -4.89 -10.34 -24.89
N ALA A 524 -4.30 -9.29 -25.48
CA ALA A 524 -4.59 -8.92 -26.86
C ALA A 524 -4.37 -10.16 -27.73
N ALA A 525 -5.43 -10.66 -28.37
CA ALA A 525 -5.42 -11.94 -29.07
C ALA A 525 -4.15 -12.08 -29.92
N ALA A 526 -3.24 -12.96 -29.51
CA ALA A 526 -2.07 -13.31 -30.29
C ALA A 526 -2.58 -13.79 -31.64
N ASN A 527 -2.20 -13.07 -32.71
CA ASN A 527 -2.55 -13.33 -34.11
C ASN A 527 -2.90 -14.80 -34.35
N ALA A 528 -4.19 -15.13 -34.29
CA ALA A 528 -4.67 -16.45 -34.64
C ALA A 528 -4.35 -16.62 -36.12
N ALA A 529 -3.39 -17.49 -36.43
CA ALA A 529 -3.09 -17.91 -37.77
C ALA A 529 -4.38 -18.46 -38.39
N THR A 530 -5.03 -17.65 -39.22
CA THR A 530 -6.15 -18.07 -40.07
C THR A 530 -5.75 -19.31 -40.87
N PRO A 531 -6.50 -20.42 -40.80
CA PRO A 531 -6.34 -21.49 -41.75
C PRO A 531 -6.85 -21.01 -43.11
N LEU A 532 -5.94 -20.93 -44.07
CA LEU A 532 -6.24 -20.66 -45.47
C LEU A 532 -7.06 -21.83 -46.05
N ALA A 533 -8.36 -21.66 -46.31
CA ALA A 533 -9.06 -22.36 -47.39
C ALA A 533 -10.49 -21.82 -47.68
N ALA A 534 -10.58 -21.17 -48.85
CA ALA A 534 -11.60 -21.34 -49.90
C ALA A 534 -12.96 -20.60 -49.85
N ALA A 535 -13.06 -19.67 -50.82
CA ALA A 535 -14.19 -19.37 -51.72
C ALA A 535 -15.35 -18.50 -51.17
N ARG A 536 -15.97 -17.57 -51.92
CA ARG A 536 -15.68 -16.75 -53.13
C ARG A 536 -16.91 -15.82 -53.26
N THR A 537 -16.68 -14.53 -53.55
CA THR A 537 -17.53 -13.58 -54.34
C THR A 537 -19.04 -13.40 -54.05
N ALA A 538 -19.46 -12.15 -53.76
CA ALA A 538 -20.11 -11.26 -54.75
C ALA A 538 -20.36 -9.85 -54.19
N GLN A 539 -19.94 -8.84 -54.97
CA GLN A 539 -20.27 -7.41 -54.83
C GLN A 539 -21.76 -7.15 -55.15
N HIS A 540 -22.37 -6.10 -54.58
CA HIS A 540 -22.71 -4.87 -55.36
C HIS A 540 -23.63 -3.85 -54.64
N HIS A 541 -23.24 -2.58 -54.85
CA HIS A 541 -24.01 -1.33 -54.96
C HIS A 541 -24.27 -0.41 -53.75
N ALA A 542 -23.71 0.80 -53.90
CA ALA A 542 -23.76 1.99 -53.08
C ALA A 542 -25.11 2.73 -53.13
N PHE A 543 -25.36 3.58 -52.12
CA PHE A 543 -25.72 5.01 -52.24
C PHE A 543 -25.93 5.61 -50.83
N LEU A 544 -25.23 6.71 -50.50
CA LEU A 544 -25.57 7.63 -49.40
C LEU A 544 -26.47 8.76 -49.95
N PRO A 545 -27.31 9.40 -49.11
CA PRO A 545 -26.86 10.66 -48.50
C PRO A 545 -27.22 10.83 -47.01
N VAL A 546 -26.46 11.73 -46.40
CA VAL A 546 -26.41 12.15 -44.99
C VAL A 546 -27.62 12.99 -44.58
N VAL A 547 -28.26 12.67 -43.44
CA VAL A 547 -28.65 13.58 -42.33
C VAL A 547 -28.87 12.74 -41.06
N SER A 548 -28.11 12.99 -39.99
CA SER A 548 -28.48 12.61 -38.61
C SER A 548 -27.70 13.44 -37.58
N THR A 549 -28.43 14.05 -36.65
CA THR A 549 -27.97 14.38 -35.29
C THR A 549 -28.59 13.38 -34.31
N PRO A 550 -28.10 13.28 -33.06
CA PRO A 550 -26.82 12.73 -32.67
C PRO A 550 -27.01 11.36 -31.98
N ALA A 551 -26.08 10.43 -32.16
CA ALA A 551 -26.01 9.23 -31.35
C ALA A 551 -24.55 8.88 -31.08
N ALA A 552 -24.27 8.64 -29.80
CA ALA A 552 -23.17 7.85 -29.27
C ALA A 552 -21.74 8.25 -29.68
N ALA A 553 -21.05 8.95 -28.77
CA ALA A 553 -19.61 8.78 -28.64
C ALA A 553 -19.36 7.63 -27.65
N THR A 554 -19.12 6.46 -28.23
CA THR A 554 -18.48 5.31 -27.59
C THR A 554 -17.07 5.73 -27.16
N LEU A 555 -16.83 5.93 -25.86
CA LEU A 555 -15.48 6.13 -25.33
C LEU A 555 -14.78 4.77 -25.17
N CYS A 556 -13.73 4.55 -25.96
CA CYS A 556 -12.75 3.50 -25.75
C CYS A 556 -11.78 3.97 -24.66
N PHE A 557 -11.63 3.24 -23.55
CA PHE A 557 -10.55 3.51 -22.58
C PHE A 557 -9.22 2.90 -23.04
N GLY A 558 -8.21 3.77 -23.17
CA GLY A 558 -6.81 3.53 -22.77
C GLY A 558 -5.85 2.85 -23.76
N LYS A 559 -5.72 3.29 -25.01
CA LYS A 559 -4.54 2.94 -25.84
C LYS A 559 -3.83 4.21 -26.28
N PRO A 560 -2.49 4.25 -26.25
CA PRO A 560 -1.73 5.37 -26.80
C PRO A 560 -2.15 5.59 -28.25
N ALA A 561 -2.64 6.79 -28.55
CA ALA A 561 -3.17 7.21 -29.82
C ALA A 561 -2.23 8.22 -30.49
N THR A 562 -2.20 8.22 -31.82
CA THR A 562 -1.59 9.31 -32.59
C THR A 562 -2.72 10.08 -33.26
N ILE A 563 -2.91 11.32 -32.85
CA ILE A 563 -4.00 12.20 -33.28
C ILE A 563 -3.41 13.40 -34.00
N VAL A 564 -3.88 13.69 -35.22
CA VAL A 564 -3.38 14.79 -36.06
C VAL A 564 -4.56 15.64 -36.52
N GLY A 565 -4.54 16.92 -36.16
CA GLY A 565 -5.48 17.96 -36.57
C GLY A 565 -5.29 18.42 -38.02
N THR A 566 -5.95 19.53 -38.36
CA THR A 566 -6.02 20.09 -39.71
C THR A 566 -5.32 21.46 -39.79
N GLU A 567 -5.48 22.20 -40.88
CA GLU A 567 -4.91 23.55 -41.03
C GLU A 567 -5.91 24.65 -40.59
N GLY A 568 -6.97 24.30 -39.87
CA GLY A 568 -7.89 25.25 -39.25
C GLY A 568 -8.38 24.74 -37.90
N ASP A 569 -9.08 25.61 -37.17
CA ASP A 569 -9.46 25.42 -35.76
C ASP A 569 -10.09 24.04 -35.44
N ASP A 570 -9.43 23.29 -34.54
CA ASP A 570 -9.83 21.96 -34.11
C ASP A 570 -10.15 21.88 -32.60
N VAL A 571 -10.97 20.88 -32.22
CA VAL A 571 -11.17 20.47 -30.82
C VAL A 571 -10.76 19.02 -30.71
N ILE A 572 -9.64 18.78 -30.02
CA ILE A 572 -9.00 17.48 -29.93
C ILE A 572 -9.06 16.99 -28.49
N MET A 573 -9.64 15.81 -28.31
CA MET A 573 -9.63 15.08 -27.04
C MET A 573 -8.76 13.84 -27.24
N GLY A 574 -7.65 13.79 -26.53
CA GLY A 574 -6.88 12.58 -26.35
C GLY A 574 -7.64 11.55 -25.52
N THR A 575 -6.94 10.48 -25.24
CA THR A 575 -7.43 9.28 -24.62
C THR A 575 -6.83 9.15 -23.22
N PRO A 576 -7.31 8.20 -22.42
CA PRO A 576 -6.69 7.93 -21.12
C PRO A 576 -5.32 7.22 -21.17
N GLY A 577 -4.59 7.27 -22.29
CA GLY A 577 -3.24 6.70 -22.37
C GLY A 577 -2.28 7.62 -23.12
N ASN A 578 -0.97 7.34 -23.02
CA ASN A 578 0.11 8.18 -23.55
C ASN A 578 -0.02 8.52 -25.05
N ASP A 579 -0.55 9.68 -25.36
CA ASP A 579 -0.90 10.08 -26.71
C ASP A 579 0.19 10.93 -27.38
N VAL A 580 0.14 10.97 -28.71
CA VAL A 580 0.87 11.93 -29.53
C VAL A 580 -0.14 12.76 -30.31
N ILE A 581 -0.30 14.02 -29.94
CA ILE A 581 -1.31 14.94 -30.47
C ILE A 581 -0.63 16.13 -31.18
N VAL A 582 -1.02 16.40 -32.43
CA VAL A 582 -0.49 17.51 -33.25
C VAL A 582 -1.65 18.31 -33.86
N GLY A 583 -1.82 19.59 -33.51
CA GLY A 583 -2.87 20.48 -34.04
C GLY A 583 -2.63 20.93 -35.48
N ASN A 584 -1.39 21.31 -35.80
CA ASN A 584 -0.89 21.89 -37.06
C ASN A 584 -1.16 23.40 -37.21
N GLY A 585 -2.34 23.84 -37.65
CA GLY A 585 -2.60 25.26 -37.83
C GLY A 585 -4.07 25.59 -37.61
N GLY A 586 -4.36 26.84 -37.26
CA GLY A 586 -5.67 27.21 -36.70
C GLY A 586 -5.55 27.51 -35.21
N ASN A 587 -6.64 27.96 -34.58
CA ASN A 587 -6.70 28.14 -33.13
C ASN A 587 -7.35 26.88 -32.53
N ASP A 588 -6.55 26.03 -31.90
CA ASP A 588 -6.96 24.71 -31.47
C ASP A 588 -7.30 24.65 -29.97
N VAL A 589 -8.16 23.70 -29.58
CA VAL A 589 -8.39 23.33 -28.18
C VAL A 589 -8.01 21.86 -28.00
N ILE A 590 -6.95 21.58 -27.26
CA ILE A 590 -6.37 20.24 -27.14
C ILE A 590 -6.30 19.80 -25.67
N PHE A 591 -6.89 18.63 -25.38
CA PHE A 591 -6.81 17.95 -24.09
C PHE A 591 -6.05 16.64 -24.25
N GLY A 592 -4.93 16.45 -23.54
CA GLY A 592 -4.12 15.23 -23.52
C GLY A 592 -4.91 14.05 -22.97
N GLY A 593 -5.37 14.19 -21.73
CA GLY A 593 -6.26 13.20 -21.12
C GLY A 593 -5.60 12.58 -19.90
N GLU A 594 -5.48 11.27 -19.86
CA GLU A 594 -4.67 10.61 -18.83
C GLU A 594 -3.48 9.95 -19.54
N GLY A 595 -2.32 9.86 -18.87
CA GLY A 595 -1.11 9.28 -19.44
C GLY A 595 -0.05 10.33 -19.75
N ASP A 596 1.19 9.88 -19.96
CA ASP A 596 2.30 10.78 -20.33
C ASP A 596 2.16 11.19 -21.81
N ASP A 597 1.58 12.37 -22.08
CA ASP A 597 1.19 12.81 -23.41
C ASP A 597 2.24 13.70 -24.10
N TYR A 598 2.27 13.69 -25.44
CA TYR A 598 3.03 14.62 -26.27
C TYR A 598 2.08 15.49 -27.10
N ILE A 599 1.97 16.77 -26.76
CA ILE A 599 1.03 17.73 -27.36
C ILE A 599 1.79 18.86 -28.07
N CYS A 600 1.43 19.12 -29.33
CA CYS A 600 1.97 20.21 -30.15
C CYS A 600 0.80 20.99 -30.78
N GLY A 601 0.60 22.25 -30.40
CA GLY A 601 -0.46 23.13 -30.91
C GLY A 601 -0.25 23.47 -32.39
N GLY A 602 0.76 24.28 -32.68
CA GLY A 602 1.18 24.57 -34.05
C GLY A 602 1.09 26.06 -34.36
N ALA A 603 0.43 26.42 -35.46
CA ALA A 603 0.32 27.83 -35.87
C ALA A 603 -1.07 28.39 -35.58
N GLY A 604 -1.16 29.33 -34.65
CA GLY A 604 -2.40 29.97 -34.21
C GLY A 604 -2.40 30.13 -32.70
N ASN A 605 -3.47 30.67 -32.14
CA ASN A 605 -3.60 30.89 -30.70
C ASN A 605 -4.33 29.69 -30.09
N ASP A 606 -3.57 28.80 -29.46
CA ASP A 606 -4.04 27.49 -29.01
C ASP A 606 -4.36 27.45 -27.50
N ASP A 607 -5.31 26.61 -27.11
CA ASP A 607 -5.65 26.28 -25.72
C ASP A 607 -5.29 24.81 -25.45
N LEU A 608 -4.14 24.59 -24.81
CA LEU A 608 -3.50 23.28 -24.63
C LEU A 608 -3.50 22.85 -23.16
N GLN A 609 -3.91 21.60 -22.90
CA GLN A 609 -3.95 21.03 -21.56
C GLN A 609 -3.48 19.57 -21.54
N GLY A 610 -2.38 19.28 -20.84
CA GLY A 610 -1.84 17.92 -20.64
C GLY A 610 -2.82 17.03 -19.86
N ASN A 611 -3.38 17.57 -18.77
CA ASN A 611 -4.30 16.91 -17.83
C ASN A 611 -3.58 16.01 -16.82
N GLN A 612 -3.64 14.68 -16.88
CA GLN A 612 -2.98 13.83 -15.88
C GLN A 612 -1.86 13.04 -16.54
N GLY A 613 -0.64 13.11 -16.00
CA GLY A 613 0.51 12.42 -16.54
C GLY A 613 1.73 13.32 -16.55
N ARG A 614 2.90 12.79 -16.92
CA ARG A 614 4.07 13.64 -17.19
C ARG A 614 4.04 14.05 -18.64
N ASP A 615 3.50 15.22 -18.88
CA ASP A 615 3.17 15.67 -20.21
C ASP A 615 4.29 16.53 -20.81
N PHE A 616 4.43 16.44 -22.13
CA PHE A 616 5.19 17.38 -22.94
C PHE A 616 4.20 18.22 -23.75
N VAL A 617 4.08 19.51 -23.44
CA VAL A 617 3.12 20.41 -24.10
C VAL A 617 3.84 21.59 -24.74
N GLN A 618 3.59 21.85 -26.03
CA GLN A 618 4.24 22.90 -26.81
C GLN A 618 3.24 23.71 -27.66
N GLY A 619 3.17 25.02 -27.43
CA GLY A 619 2.31 25.97 -28.17
C GLY A 619 2.78 26.21 -29.62
N ASN A 620 4.02 26.69 -29.76
CA ASN A 620 4.74 27.06 -31.00
C ASN A 620 4.57 28.50 -31.46
N THR A 621 3.62 28.86 -32.33
CA THR A 621 3.52 30.24 -32.84
C THR A 621 2.11 30.76 -32.69
N GLY A 622 1.95 31.86 -31.95
CA GLY A 622 0.67 32.48 -31.63
C GLY A 622 0.63 32.82 -30.14
N ASP A 623 -0.39 33.55 -29.71
CA ASP A 623 -0.56 33.83 -28.28
C ASP A 623 -1.29 32.64 -27.63
N ASP A 624 -0.54 31.70 -27.02
CA ASP A 624 -1.04 30.40 -26.56
C ASP A 624 -1.40 30.38 -25.06
N ILE A 625 -2.29 29.45 -24.68
CA ILE A 625 -2.53 29.08 -23.28
C ILE A 625 -2.11 27.64 -23.06
N VAL A 626 -1.05 27.43 -22.27
CA VAL A 626 -0.44 26.12 -22.03
C VAL A 626 -0.65 25.70 -20.57
N ARG A 627 -1.22 24.52 -20.35
CA ARG A 627 -1.44 23.93 -19.01
C ARG A 627 -0.84 22.53 -18.94
N GLY A 628 0.03 22.29 -17.98
CA GLY A 628 0.56 20.94 -17.69
C GLY A 628 -0.53 20.06 -17.12
N GLY A 629 -0.96 20.37 -15.90
CA GLY A 629 -2.06 19.66 -15.25
C GLY A 629 -1.59 18.99 -13.97
N GLN A 630 -1.67 17.68 -13.86
CA GLN A 630 -1.13 16.91 -12.75
C GLN A 630 0.02 16.04 -13.26
N GLY A 631 1.18 16.16 -12.65
CA GLY A 631 2.38 15.42 -13.01
C GLY A 631 3.58 16.34 -13.11
N ASN A 632 4.75 15.76 -13.36
CA ASN A 632 5.97 16.56 -13.55
C ASN A 632 6.12 16.85 -15.04
N ASP A 633 5.69 18.04 -15.45
CA ASP A 633 5.48 18.35 -16.86
C ASP A 633 6.65 19.11 -17.49
N VAL A 634 6.70 19.11 -18.83
CA VAL A 634 7.60 19.94 -19.63
C VAL A 634 6.78 20.82 -20.56
N LEU A 635 6.75 22.12 -20.28
CA LEU A 635 5.86 23.08 -20.94
C LEU A 635 6.65 24.11 -21.74
N HIS A 636 6.23 24.36 -22.98
CA HIS A 636 6.81 25.36 -23.89
C HIS A 636 5.71 26.27 -24.44
N GLY A 637 5.81 27.58 -24.20
CA GLY A 637 4.95 28.60 -24.84
C GLY A 637 5.26 28.68 -26.33
N GLY A 638 6.38 29.31 -26.69
CA GLY A 638 6.85 29.34 -28.08
C GLY A 638 7.26 30.72 -28.54
N GLN A 639 6.59 31.23 -29.57
CA GLN A 639 6.74 32.58 -30.10
C GLN A 639 5.43 33.33 -29.88
N ASP A 640 5.55 34.64 -29.66
CA ASP A 640 4.45 35.54 -29.29
C ASP A 640 4.06 35.39 -27.81
N ASN A 641 2.99 36.04 -27.34
CA ASN A 641 2.81 36.27 -25.89
C ASN A 641 1.97 35.17 -25.26
N ASP A 642 2.61 34.33 -24.45
CA ASP A 642 2.00 33.11 -23.94
C ASP A 642 1.54 33.22 -22.48
N THR A 643 0.54 32.40 -22.12
CA THR A 643 0.12 32.20 -20.73
C THR A 643 0.32 30.74 -20.33
N ILE A 644 1.21 30.50 -19.36
CA ILE A 644 1.63 29.14 -18.98
C ILE A 644 1.32 28.85 -17.52
N TYR A 645 0.63 27.72 -17.28
CA TYR A 645 0.33 27.18 -15.97
C TYR A 645 0.97 25.80 -15.79
N GLY A 646 1.90 25.67 -14.84
CA GLY A 646 2.54 24.38 -14.50
C GLY A 646 1.51 23.34 -14.08
N GLY A 647 0.75 23.69 -13.05
CA GLY A 647 -0.26 22.81 -12.47
C GLY A 647 0.24 22.23 -11.16
N LYS A 648 0.08 20.94 -10.96
CA LYS A 648 0.56 20.21 -9.79
C LYS A 648 1.73 19.34 -10.19
N GLY A 649 2.90 19.61 -9.64
CA GLY A 649 4.08 18.75 -9.81
C GLY A 649 5.36 19.57 -9.87
N ASP A 650 6.48 18.89 -10.01
CA ASP A 650 7.77 19.56 -10.21
C ASP A 650 7.99 19.78 -11.72
N ASP A 651 7.55 20.94 -12.21
CA ASP A 651 7.48 21.23 -13.65
C ASP A 651 8.74 21.91 -14.20
N LYS A 652 8.97 21.75 -15.51
CA LYS A 652 9.94 22.53 -16.29
C LYS A 652 9.20 23.40 -17.29
N ILE A 653 9.29 24.71 -17.12
CA ILE A 653 8.52 25.68 -17.90
C ILE A 653 9.45 26.57 -18.71
N TYR A 654 9.16 26.72 -20.00
CA TYR A 654 9.87 27.58 -20.94
C TYR A 654 8.87 28.55 -21.59
N GLY A 655 8.98 29.86 -21.31
CA GLY A 655 8.12 30.89 -21.91
C GLY A 655 8.36 31.01 -23.40
N GLY A 656 9.56 31.45 -23.79
CA GLY A 656 9.98 31.46 -25.19
C GLY A 656 10.33 32.86 -25.66
N LYS A 657 9.68 33.35 -26.73
CA LYS A 657 9.83 34.72 -27.21
C LYS A 657 8.50 35.43 -27.12
N GLY A 658 8.42 36.56 -26.46
CA GLY A 658 7.16 37.27 -26.25
C GLY A 658 7.14 37.85 -24.85
N ASP A 659 6.14 38.66 -24.54
CA ASP A 659 5.91 39.11 -23.17
C ASP A 659 5.01 38.09 -22.45
N ASP A 660 5.60 37.12 -21.73
CA ASP A 660 4.89 35.94 -21.22
C ASP A 660 4.33 36.09 -19.79
N ILE A 661 3.27 35.36 -19.47
CA ILE A 661 2.72 35.20 -18.10
C ILE A 661 2.91 33.76 -17.65
N ILE A 662 3.68 33.54 -16.58
CA ILE A 662 4.02 32.20 -16.11
C ILE A 662 3.66 32.02 -14.64
N ASP A 663 2.85 31.01 -14.34
CA ASP A 663 2.53 30.57 -12.98
C ASP A 663 2.82 29.06 -12.84
N GLY A 664 3.88 28.74 -12.09
CA GLY A 664 4.23 27.35 -11.81
C GLY A 664 3.22 26.62 -10.92
N MET A 665 2.30 27.33 -10.25
CA MET A 665 1.31 26.73 -9.35
C MET A 665 1.95 25.88 -8.22
N GLU A 666 1.48 24.66 -7.98
CA GLU A 666 1.93 23.80 -6.87
C GLU A 666 3.18 23.00 -7.27
N GLY A 667 4.17 22.86 -6.37
CA GLY A 667 5.38 22.03 -6.59
C GLY A 667 6.68 22.83 -6.72
N TYR A 668 7.80 22.13 -6.94
CA TYR A 668 9.13 22.72 -7.14
C TYR A 668 9.44 22.91 -8.62
N ASN A 669 9.07 24.08 -9.13
CA ASN A 669 9.12 24.39 -10.55
C ASN A 669 10.43 25.06 -10.98
N LEU A 670 10.94 24.65 -12.15
CA LEU A 670 12.07 25.26 -12.83
C LEU A 670 11.57 26.08 -14.02
N VAL A 671 11.73 27.42 -13.97
CA VAL A 671 11.14 28.35 -14.95
C VAL A 671 12.22 29.12 -15.71
N PHE A 672 12.17 29.04 -17.04
CA PHE A 672 12.98 29.82 -17.97
C PHE A 672 12.05 30.73 -18.78
N ALA A 673 12.02 32.03 -18.47
CA ALA A 673 11.05 32.95 -19.07
C ALA A 673 11.34 33.22 -20.56
N GLY A 674 12.59 33.54 -20.93
CA GLY A 674 13.01 33.67 -22.32
C GLY A 674 13.21 35.11 -22.78
N GLU A 675 12.94 35.41 -24.04
CA GLU A 675 13.11 36.74 -24.64
C GLU A 675 11.82 37.57 -24.52
N GLY A 676 11.81 38.60 -23.67
CA GLY A 676 10.71 39.57 -23.62
C GLY A 676 10.57 40.23 -22.25
N ASN A 677 9.40 40.81 -21.97
CA ASN A 677 9.06 41.38 -20.66
C ASN A 677 8.11 40.45 -19.90
N ASP A 678 8.68 39.41 -19.30
CA ASP A 678 7.90 38.34 -18.70
C ASP A 678 7.45 38.61 -17.25
N SER A 679 6.34 37.99 -16.87
CA SER A 679 5.73 38.06 -15.55
C SER A 679 5.61 36.66 -14.92
N CYS A 680 6.56 36.29 -14.05
CA CYS A 680 6.50 35.07 -13.23
C CYS A 680 5.78 35.28 -11.88
N VAL A 681 4.86 34.39 -11.48
CA VAL A 681 4.18 34.39 -10.16
C VAL A 681 4.96 33.53 -9.13
N PRO A 682 5.39 34.08 -7.97
CA PRO A 682 6.13 33.31 -6.96
C PRO A 682 5.23 32.54 -5.96
N ASN A 683 5.40 31.22 -5.84
CA ASN A 683 4.67 30.33 -4.91
C ASN A 683 5.58 29.66 -3.84
N ILE A 684 4.98 28.91 -2.90
CA ILE A 684 5.61 28.34 -1.68
C ILE A 684 6.43 27.06 -2.02
N GLY A 685 7.51 27.24 -2.77
CA GLY A 685 8.53 26.23 -3.13
C GLY A 685 9.83 26.94 -3.51
N ASN A 686 10.98 26.25 -3.57
CA ASN A 686 12.22 26.87 -4.07
C ASN A 686 12.01 27.30 -5.53
N PHE A 687 11.92 28.60 -5.76
CA PHE A 687 11.58 29.23 -7.04
C PHE A 687 12.81 29.98 -7.59
N GLU A 688 13.24 29.64 -8.81
CA GLU A 688 14.26 30.38 -9.59
C GLU A 688 13.64 30.75 -10.95
N CYS A 689 13.22 32.02 -11.12
CA CYS A 689 12.84 32.60 -12.42
C CYS A 689 14.09 33.33 -12.96
N GLU A 690 14.75 32.73 -13.97
CA GLU A 690 15.87 33.34 -14.68
C GLU A 690 15.32 34.12 -15.90
N ASN A 691 15.40 35.46 -15.82
CA ASN A 691 15.17 36.38 -16.95
C ASN A 691 16.45 36.63 -17.74
#